data_AF-A0A2H5X947-F1
#
_entry.id   AF-A0A2H5X947-F1
#
_cell.length_a   1.000
_cell.length_b   1.000
_cell.length_c   1.000
_cell.angle_alpha   90.00
_cell.angle_beta   90.00
_cell.angle_gamma   90.00
#
_symmetry.space_group_name_H-M   'P 1'
#
loop_
_entity.id
_entity.type
_entity.pdbx_description
1 polymer ?
#
loop_
_entity_poly.entity_id
_entity_poly.type
_entity_poly.pdbx_seq_one_letter_code
_entity_poly.pdbx_strand_id
1 'polypeptide(L)'
;MTISTRAQRLSVRDLYRILALRFAPTSIVRSARAPKEVVERLKNWMPYSQRSPSQLRRLVLQALNDSRTVDLLDVKFHPPVDAPLGEELKRVLQGLKRVIVIPSVADLDEAANERYLGIAAFQNFAHHFVDGTAIGISGGLALQAFLQELDLSRLMSLSLFALNCQGGRQPTSITADILLGELLARHWQTLVAPDAPKPKVTVEPSHLSTDTLDFAFVSVQKPDEALRQKGVAAEVLGYRLTRNGSLFDTAPLCPQVHAIPLSLLQKMVQKGKWVVALATDAEALSATYRAQRAGGLLFNALVTDDRCAVAVLRQMTPRHRLADVPQRQRWWTISQRFRVAHLRYGNSTGHFSNKAVAKRLHLSRKQVPKLLDEAMQGDDDELPLVQLKVKPPSVEHELELALLETWKLKEVRVVPTFDDDEKGYAALGEAAKEFFWQLAEDKDSFCVGISWGRSLLAMVEALALTEVTKRLRRLKELTFVALVHIPPAHSPLLLGTAPSSLLGTLMLRFNASSNTLRSLPFSVSCKTFRSDEPAPLLDAVFTGIGIFGTGKLIEAYSHELGLKVETRKWQGEMLFQFFDRKGRLMPDRWNGKVQALPLTKLQQMVAEGKPVVVIARSEQKAQAVRAAHRAQLFNCLVVDRSLAKALLAGNVRRPFSCGRGSGATERGKRDKGCGARDTALDTSDIL
;
A
#
# COMPACT_ATOMS: atom_id res chain seq x y z
N MET A 1 -1.50 -44.14 -0.09
CA MET A 1 -0.94 -43.28 0.97
C MET A 1 -1.15 -41.82 0.59
N THR A 2 -2.20 -41.21 1.11
CA THR A 2 -2.61 -39.82 0.89
C THR A 2 -1.77 -38.90 1.76
N ILE A 3 -0.75 -38.27 1.18
CA ILE A 3 -0.02 -37.18 1.85
C ILE A 3 -0.93 -35.95 1.80
N SER A 4 -1.70 -35.76 2.87
CA SER A 4 -2.36 -34.49 3.18
C SER A 4 -1.29 -33.45 3.49
N THR A 5 -0.75 -32.79 2.46
CA THR A 5 0.02 -31.56 2.65
C THR A 5 -0.96 -30.46 3.04
N ARG A 6 -1.17 -30.27 4.34
CA ARG A 6 -1.79 -29.05 4.89
C ARG A 6 -0.96 -27.89 4.32
N ALA A 7 -1.52 -27.15 3.34
CA ALA A 7 -0.81 -26.08 2.68
C ALA A 7 -0.32 -25.09 3.74
N GLN A 8 1.01 -25.00 3.90
CA GLN A 8 1.62 -24.11 4.87
C GLN A 8 1.13 -22.69 4.60
N ARG A 9 0.47 -22.09 5.58
CA ARG A 9 -0.15 -20.76 5.45
C ARG A 9 0.96 -19.74 5.16
N LEU A 10 0.76 -18.89 4.15
CA LEU A 10 1.72 -17.85 3.80
C LEU A 10 1.91 -16.89 4.99
N SER A 11 3.15 -16.45 5.21
CA SER A 11 3.41 -15.38 6.16
C SER A 11 2.80 -14.06 5.65
N VAL A 12 2.49 -13.12 6.55
CA VAL A 12 1.98 -11.79 6.16
C VAL A 12 3.01 -11.05 5.30
N ARG A 13 4.30 -11.24 5.58
CA ARG A 13 5.43 -10.72 4.78
C ARG A 13 5.43 -11.26 3.35
N ASP A 14 5.26 -12.57 3.18
CA ASP A 14 5.18 -13.19 1.84
C ASP A 14 3.94 -12.73 1.09
N LEU A 15 2.80 -12.66 1.78
CA LEU A 15 1.55 -12.17 1.21
C LEU A 15 1.73 -10.74 0.67
N TYR A 16 2.26 -9.83 1.50
CA TYR A 16 2.55 -8.46 1.10
C TYR A 16 3.49 -8.38 -0.11
N ARG A 17 4.62 -9.09 -0.13
CA ARG A 17 5.58 -9.08 -1.25
C ARG A 17 4.94 -9.54 -2.56
N ILE A 18 4.16 -10.63 -2.52
CA ILE A 18 3.50 -11.17 -3.70
C ILE A 18 2.44 -10.19 -4.23
N LEU A 19 1.61 -9.64 -3.35
CA LEU A 19 0.58 -8.68 -3.73
C LEU A 19 1.20 -7.40 -4.29
N ALA A 20 2.24 -6.87 -3.64
CA ALA A 20 2.91 -5.66 -4.08
C ALA A 20 3.52 -5.81 -5.48
N LEU A 21 4.12 -6.98 -5.79
CA LEU A 21 4.58 -7.30 -7.14
C LEU A 21 3.42 -7.42 -8.14
N ARG A 22 2.31 -8.06 -7.74
CA ARG A 22 1.15 -8.31 -8.60
C ARG A 22 0.41 -7.02 -8.98
N PHE A 23 0.40 -6.04 -8.09
CA PHE A 23 -0.33 -4.79 -8.23
C PHE A 23 0.59 -3.55 -8.35
N ALA A 24 1.87 -3.75 -8.72
CA ALA A 24 2.83 -2.66 -8.90
C ALA A 24 2.45 -1.74 -10.10
N PRO A 25 2.59 -0.41 -9.98
CA PRO A 25 2.13 0.54 -11.00
C PRO A 25 2.98 0.61 -12.30
N THR A 26 4.19 0.07 -12.33
CA THR A 26 5.22 0.33 -13.37
C THR A 26 5.22 -0.60 -14.60
N SER A 27 4.06 -1.04 -15.12
CA SER A 27 4.05 -1.76 -16.41
C SER A 27 3.36 -0.96 -17.51
N ILE A 28 4.16 -0.49 -18.48
CA ILE A 28 3.75 0.28 -19.67
C ILE A 28 3.00 -0.60 -20.70
N VAL A 29 2.94 -1.92 -20.48
CA VAL A 29 2.05 -2.83 -21.21
C VAL A 29 1.14 -3.48 -20.19
N ARG A 30 0.02 -2.81 -19.95
CA ARG A 30 -1.06 -3.25 -19.06
C ARG A 30 -1.93 -4.25 -19.79
N SER A 31 -1.38 -5.41 -20.17
CA SER A 31 -2.18 -6.63 -20.16
C SER A 31 -1.98 -7.27 -18.80
N ALA A 32 -2.83 -8.21 -18.40
CA ALA A 32 -2.61 -8.95 -17.16
C ALA A 32 -1.27 -9.65 -17.25
N ARG A 33 -0.21 -9.01 -16.73
CA ARG A 33 1.12 -9.59 -16.73
C ARG A 33 0.99 -10.83 -15.89
N ALA A 34 1.05 -11.94 -16.62
CA ALA A 34 0.74 -13.26 -16.16
C ALA A 34 1.49 -13.54 -14.86
N PRO A 35 1.06 -14.53 -14.06
CA PRO A 35 1.87 -15.10 -13.00
C PRO A 35 3.36 -15.23 -13.35
N LYS A 36 3.72 -15.35 -14.63
CA LYS A 36 5.09 -15.29 -15.17
C LYS A 36 5.95 -14.10 -14.72
N GLU A 37 5.54 -12.83 -14.84
CA GLU A 37 6.42 -11.71 -14.45
C GLU A 37 6.59 -11.63 -12.94
N VAL A 38 5.50 -11.81 -12.18
CA VAL A 38 5.57 -11.90 -10.71
C VAL A 38 6.51 -13.04 -10.31
N VAL A 39 6.42 -14.20 -10.98
CA VAL A 39 7.31 -15.34 -10.76
C VAL A 39 8.76 -15.02 -11.12
N GLU A 40 9.03 -14.32 -12.23
CA GLU A 40 10.37 -13.89 -12.64
C GLU A 40 10.98 -12.89 -11.64
N ARG A 41 10.19 -11.94 -11.15
CA ARG A 41 10.62 -10.99 -10.12
C ARG A 41 10.87 -11.69 -8.79
N LEU A 42 9.96 -12.56 -8.34
CA LEU A 42 10.14 -13.37 -7.15
C LEU A 42 11.40 -14.23 -7.25
N LYS A 43 11.73 -14.78 -8.43
CA LYS A 43 12.94 -15.58 -8.64
C LYS A 43 14.24 -14.84 -8.31
N ASN A 44 14.25 -13.51 -8.34
CA ASN A 44 15.41 -12.71 -7.96
C ASN A 44 15.57 -12.57 -6.44
N TRP A 45 14.54 -12.89 -5.67
CA TRP A 45 14.52 -12.72 -4.21
C TRP A 45 14.59 -14.06 -3.49
N MET A 46 15.24 -14.08 -2.33
CA MET A 46 15.23 -15.20 -1.41
C MET A 46 13.98 -15.14 -0.51
N PRO A 47 13.45 -16.31 -0.08
CA PRO A 47 13.88 -17.67 -0.46
C PRO A 47 13.30 -18.14 -1.81
N TYR A 48 12.48 -17.33 -2.48
CA TYR A 48 11.71 -17.72 -3.66
C TYR A 48 12.60 -18.20 -4.83
N SER A 49 13.83 -17.69 -4.92
CA SER A 49 14.83 -18.08 -5.92
C SER A 49 15.07 -19.58 -5.99
N GLN A 50 14.91 -20.31 -4.87
CA GLN A 50 15.10 -21.75 -4.79
C GLN A 50 13.89 -22.57 -5.28
N ARG A 51 12.71 -21.95 -5.43
CA ARG A 51 11.47 -22.65 -5.79
C ARG A 51 11.30 -22.74 -7.29
N SER A 52 10.78 -23.85 -7.83
CA SER A 52 10.49 -23.97 -9.26
C SER A 52 9.43 -22.96 -9.72
N PRO A 53 9.39 -22.57 -11.01
CA PRO A 53 8.36 -21.66 -11.52
C PRO A 53 6.92 -22.12 -11.20
N SER A 54 6.66 -23.43 -11.23
CA SER A 54 5.36 -24.00 -10.88
C SER A 54 5.01 -23.83 -9.39
N GLN A 55 5.99 -23.99 -8.49
CA GLN A 55 5.81 -23.72 -7.07
C GLN A 55 5.51 -22.24 -6.80
N LEU A 56 6.22 -21.33 -7.49
CA LEU A 56 5.98 -19.89 -7.38
C LEU A 56 4.60 -19.49 -7.90
N ARG A 57 4.15 -20.03 -9.04
CA ARG A 57 2.77 -19.82 -9.52
C ARG A 57 1.74 -20.27 -8.50
N ARG A 58 1.96 -21.40 -7.84
CA ARG A 58 1.09 -21.89 -6.77
C ARG A 58 1.07 -20.93 -5.57
N LEU A 59 2.22 -20.37 -5.18
CA LEU A 59 2.27 -19.36 -4.12
C LEU A 59 1.50 -18.09 -4.50
N VAL A 60 1.65 -17.60 -5.73
CA VAL A 60 0.89 -16.43 -6.22
C VAL A 60 -0.61 -16.69 -6.15
N LEU A 61 -1.06 -17.88 -6.58
CA LEU A 61 -2.48 -18.26 -6.46
C LEU A 61 -2.92 -18.42 -5.01
N GLN A 62 -2.08 -18.95 -4.12
CA GLN A 62 -2.39 -19.04 -2.70
C GLN A 62 -2.53 -17.64 -2.07
N ALA A 63 -1.63 -16.72 -2.38
CA ALA A 63 -1.70 -15.34 -1.94
C ALA A 63 -3.01 -14.67 -2.39
N LEU A 64 -3.34 -14.75 -3.69
CA LEU A 64 -4.56 -14.15 -4.23
C LEU A 64 -5.88 -14.72 -3.69
N ASN A 65 -5.85 -15.93 -3.12
CA ASN A 65 -7.01 -16.55 -2.49
C ASN A 65 -6.93 -16.53 -0.95
N ASP A 66 -5.89 -15.95 -0.35
CA ASP A 66 -5.78 -15.80 1.10
C ASP A 66 -6.78 -14.73 1.56
N SER A 67 -7.58 -15.04 2.58
CA SER A 67 -8.60 -14.14 3.09
C SER A 67 -8.04 -12.83 3.63
N ARG A 68 -6.79 -12.83 4.12
CA ARG A 68 -6.09 -11.63 4.62
C ARG A 68 -5.63 -10.68 3.52
N THR A 69 -5.80 -11.06 2.25
CA THR A 69 -5.50 -10.18 1.12
C THR A 69 -6.31 -8.90 1.17
N VAL A 70 -7.58 -8.99 1.59
CA VAL A 70 -8.47 -7.83 1.73
C VAL A 70 -7.85 -6.78 2.66
N ASP A 71 -7.25 -7.23 3.77
CA ASP A 71 -6.66 -6.33 4.79
C ASP A 71 -5.42 -5.58 4.28
N LEU A 72 -4.79 -6.09 3.22
CA LEU A 72 -3.61 -5.51 2.59
C LEU A 72 -3.93 -4.76 1.30
N LEU A 73 -5.19 -4.70 0.88
CA LEU A 73 -5.61 -3.98 -0.33
C LEU A 73 -6.44 -2.76 0.03
N ASP A 74 -5.97 -1.60 -0.41
CA ASP A 74 -6.75 -0.39 -0.51
C ASP A 74 -7.34 -0.34 -1.93
N VAL A 75 -8.66 -0.37 -2.02
CA VAL A 75 -9.40 -0.57 -3.27
C VAL A 75 -10.20 0.70 -3.58
N LYS A 76 -9.84 1.37 -4.66
CA LYS A 76 -10.54 2.55 -5.15
C LYS A 76 -11.33 2.23 -6.42
N PHE A 77 -12.64 2.43 -6.37
CA PHE A 77 -13.53 2.22 -7.52
C PHE A 77 -13.80 3.53 -8.26
N HIS A 78 -13.93 3.43 -9.57
CA HIS A 78 -14.34 4.51 -10.46
C HIS A 78 -15.56 4.01 -11.26
N PRO A 79 -16.79 4.21 -10.73
CA PRO A 79 -18.00 3.79 -11.42
C PRO A 79 -18.08 4.47 -12.80
N PRO A 80 -18.21 3.70 -13.89
CA PRO A 80 -18.34 4.27 -15.23
C PRO A 80 -19.74 4.89 -15.40
N VAL A 81 -19.89 5.78 -16.40
CA VAL A 81 -21.13 6.51 -16.65
C VAL A 81 -21.74 6.15 -18.01
N ASP A 82 -23.01 5.75 -18.02
CA ASP A 82 -23.81 5.51 -19.23
C ASP A 82 -24.41 6.81 -19.74
N ALA A 83 -23.61 7.61 -20.45
CA ALA A 83 -24.06 8.89 -20.99
C ALA A 83 -25.30 8.76 -21.91
N PRO A 84 -25.38 7.78 -22.86
CA PRO A 84 -26.58 7.61 -23.68
C PRO A 84 -27.85 7.36 -22.87
N LEU A 85 -27.82 6.48 -21.87
CA LEU A 85 -29.00 6.21 -21.03
C LEU A 85 -29.36 7.42 -20.16
N GLY A 86 -28.36 8.15 -19.67
CA GLY A 86 -28.56 9.41 -18.95
C GLY A 86 -29.28 10.45 -19.80
N GLU A 87 -28.89 10.62 -21.07
CA GLU A 87 -29.53 11.57 -21.98
C GLU A 87 -30.98 11.17 -22.32
N GLU A 88 -31.28 9.89 -22.51
CA GLU A 88 -32.67 9.44 -22.68
C GLU A 88 -33.52 9.72 -21.43
N LEU A 89 -32.98 9.43 -20.24
CA LEU A 89 -33.68 9.70 -19.00
C LEU A 89 -33.91 11.20 -18.80
N LYS A 90 -32.95 12.05 -19.19
CA LYS A 90 -33.08 13.51 -19.20
C LYS A 90 -34.15 14.02 -20.16
N ARG A 91 -34.33 13.38 -21.33
CA ARG A 91 -35.43 13.73 -22.26
C ARG A 91 -36.80 13.42 -21.67
N VAL A 92 -36.92 12.31 -20.96
CA VAL A 92 -38.17 11.88 -20.30
C VAL A 92 -38.44 12.70 -19.04
N LEU A 93 -37.42 12.94 -18.22
CA LEU A 93 -37.47 13.77 -17.02
C LEU A 93 -37.06 15.21 -17.37
N GLN A 94 -37.95 15.91 -18.06
CA GLN A 94 -37.71 17.28 -18.53
C GLN A 94 -37.30 18.23 -17.39
N GLY A 95 -36.39 19.15 -17.72
CA GLY A 95 -35.87 20.16 -16.79
C GLY A 95 -34.65 19.72 -15.96
N LEU A 96 -34.24 18.45 -16.03
CA LEU A 96 -32.94 18.03 -15.51
C LEU A 96 -31.80 18.55 -16.40
N LYS A 97 -30.76 19.11 -15.77
CA LYS A 97 -29.54 19.57 -16.42
C LYS A 97 -28.54 18.44 -16.67
N ARG A 98 -28.41 17.51 -15.70
CA ARG A 98 -27.44 16.41 -15.73
C ARG A 98 -28.02 15.12 -15.16
N VAL A 99 -27.75 14.00 -15.80
CA VAL A 99 -28.13 12.67 -15.32
C VAL A 99 -26.92 11.75 -15.44
N ILE A 100 -26.52 11.15 -14.32
CA ILE A 100 -25.40 10.21 -14.22
C ILE A 100 -26.01 8.84 -13.93
N VAL A 101 -25.77 7.91 -14.83
CA VAL A 101 -26.24 6.53 -14.72
C VAL A 101 -25.03 5.62 -14.59
N ILE A 102 -24.95 4.84 -13.52
CA ILE A 102 -23.85 3.89 -13.27
C ILE A 102 -24.33 2.43 -13.39
N PRO A 103 -23.42 1.44 -13.47
CA PRO A 103 -23.83 0.05 -13.50
C PRO A 103 -24.46 -0.36 -12.17
N SER A 104 -25.64 -0.97 -12.19
CA SER A 104 -26.26 -1.51 -10.99
C SER A 104 -25.50 -2.74 -10.49
N VAL A 105 -25.21 -2.76 -9.19
CA VAL A 105 -24.78 -3.95 -8.44
C VAL A 105 -25.81 -4.36 -7.40
N ALA A 106 -26.99 -3.72 -7.37
CA ALA A 106 -27.99 -3.93 -6.32
C ALA A 106 -28.49 -5.39 -6.21
N ASP A 107 -28.45 -6.16 -7.30
CA ASP A 107 -28.78 -7.59 -7.29
C ASP A 107 -27.67 -8.48 -6.68
N LEU A 108 -26.47 -7.92 -6.53
CA LEU A 108 -25.30 -8.59 -5.95
C LEU A 108 -25.05 -8.14 -4.51
N ASP A 109 -25.14 -6.84 -4.27
CA ASP A 109 -24.83 -6.12 -3.03
C ASP A 109 -25.52 -4.73 -3.05
N GLU A 110 -26.66 -4.61 -2.37
CA GLU A 110 -27.45 -3.39 -2.32
C GLU A 110 -26.72 -2.23 -1.62
N ALA A 111 -25.98 -2.52 -0.54
CA ALA A 111 -25.22 -1.52 0.20
C ALA A 111 -24.05 -0.97 -0.64
N ALA A 112 -23.36 -1.83 -1.39
CA ALA A 112 -22.31 -1.38 -2.31
C ALA A 112 -22.87 -0.53 -3.46
N ASN A 113 -24.10 -0.79 -3.91
CA ASN A 113 -24.75 0.02 -4.95
C ASN A 113 -24.89 1.48 -4.49
N GLU A 114 -25.43 1.70 -3.29
CA GLU A 114 -25.52 3.03 -2.67
C GLU A 114 -24.13 3.69 -2.57
N ARG A 115 -23.12 2.94 -2.13
CA ARG A 115 -21.73 3.43 -2.06
C ARG A 115 -21.23 3.90 -3.44
N TYR A 116 -21.49 3.15 -4.50
CA TYR A 116 -21.05 3.52 -5.85
C TYR A 116 -21.80 4.74 -6.40
N LEU A 117 -23.07 4.96 -6.06
CA LEU A 117 -23.77 6.22 -6.37
C LEU A 117 -23.07 7.41 -5.71
N GLY A 118 -22.69 7.28 -4.44
CA GLY A 118 -21.94 8.31 -3.70
C GLY A 118 -20.60 8.66 -4.35
N ILE A 119 -19.82 7.63 -4.69
CA ILE A 119 -18.53 7.80 -5.39
C ILE A 119 -18.74 8.47 -6.75
N ALA A 120 -19.74 8.03 -7.52
CA ALA A 120 -20.03 8.61 -8.83
C ALA A 120 -20.49 10.07 -8.73
N ALA A 121 -21.30 10.41 -7.72
CA ALA A 121 -21.68 11.78 -7.43
C ALA A 121 -20.44 12.65 -7.13
N PHE A 122 -19.54 12.17 -6.27
CA PHE A 122 -18.31 12.89 -5.96
C PHE A 122 -17.46 13.13 -7.22
N GLN A 123 -17.16 12.07 -7.97
CA GLN A 123 -16.30 12.13 -9.17
C GLN A 123 -16.83 13.09 -10.25
N ASN A 124 -18.16 13.22 -10.36
CA ASN A 124 -18.78 14.04 -11.40
C ASN A 124 -19.04 15.50 -10.97
N PHE A 125 -19.05 15.81 -9.68
CA PHE A 125 -19.33 17.17 -9.19
C PHE A 125 -18.15 17.84 -8.50
N ALA A 126 -17.17 17.08 -7.99
CA ALA A 126 -16.08 17.60 -7.16
C ALA A 126 -15.20 18.65 -7.85
N HIS A 127 -15.05 18.63 -9.17
CA HIS A 127 -14.30 19.63 -9.91
C HIS A 127 -14.93 21.04 -9.89
N HIS A 128 -16.17 21.17 -9.43
CA HIS A 128 -16.82 22.47 -9.21
C HIS A 128 -16.60 23.01 -7.78
N PHE A 129 -16.00 22.21 -6.89
CA PHE A 129 -15.78 22.61 -5.50
C PHE A 129 -14.52 23.47 -5.43
N VAL A 130 -14.72 24.77 -5.41
CA VAL A 130 -13.68 25.79 -5.21
C VAL A 130 -13.76 26.37 -3.80
N ASP A 131 -12.74 27.14 -3.41
CA ASP A 131 -12.68 27.79 -2.10
C ASP A 131 -13.95 28.60 -1.81
N GLY A 132 -14.54 28.36 -0.64
CA GLY A 132 -15.77 29.02 -0.20
C GLY A 132 -17.06 28.37 -0.70
N THR A 133 -17.00 27.32 -1.53
CA THR A 133 -18.20 26.60 -2.01
C THR A 133 -19.03 26.11 -0.83
N ALA A 134 -20.32 26.40 -0.85
CA ALA A 134 -21.28 25.97 0.15
C ALA A 134 -22.05 24.72 -0.31
N ILE A 135 -21.89 23.62 0.42
CA ILE A 135 -22.44 22.31 0.08
C ILE A 135 -23.39 21.85 1.19
N GLY A 136 -24.66 21.73 0.84
CA GLY A 136 -25.68 21.08 1.65
C GLY A 136 -25.69 19.57 1.40
N ILE A 137 -25.70 18.77 2.46
CA ILE A 137 -25.74 17.30 2.38
C ILE A 137 -26.91 16.77 3.21
N SER A 138 -27.65 15.80 2.67
CA SER A 138 -28.63 15.03 3.43
C SER A 138 -28.03 13.75 4.04
N GLY A 139 -28.82 13.06 4.86
CA GLY A 139 -28.54 11.69 5.28
C GLY A 139 -28.50 10.65 4.15
N GLY A 140 -28.08 9.42 4.49
CA GLY A 140 -28.11 8.23 3.62
C GLY A 140 -26.74 7.60 3.30
N LEU A 141 -26.74 6.32 2.90
CA LEU A 141 -25.52 5.54 2.63
C LEU A 141 -24.74 6.07 1.42
N ALA A 142 -25.42 6.50 0.35
CA ALA A 142 -24.74 7.09 -0.80
C ALA A 142 -24.00 8.38 -0.42
N LEU A 143 -24.60 9.24 0.40
CA LEU A 143 -23.94 10.48 0.85
C LEU A 143 -22.87 10.25 1.91
N GLN A 144 -22.97 9.17 2.68
CA GLN A 144 -21.84 8.70 3.48
C GLN A 144 -20.64 8.40 2.56
N ALA A 145 -20.82 7.61 1.50
CA ALA A 145 -19.74 7.29 0.57
C ALA A 145 -19.20 8.51 -0.18
N PHE A 146 -20.06 9.45 -0.57
CA PHE A 146 -19.64 10.74 -1.14
C PHE A 146 -18.70 11.49 -0.20
N LEU A 147 -19.07 11.59 1.08
CA LEU A 147 -18.25 12.27 2.09
C LEU A 147 -16.92 11.57 2.36
N GLN A 148 -16.85 10.25 2.19
CA GLN A 148 -15.60 9.49 2.34
C GLN A 148 -14.56 9.79 1.25
N GLU A 149 -14.99 10.29 0.09
CA GLU A 149 -14.09 10.69 -0.99
C GLU A 149 -13.56 12.13 -0.83
N LEU A 150 -14.11 12.93 0.10
CA LEU A 150 -13.63 14.28 0.38
C LEU A 150 -12.30 14.24 1.13
N ASP A 151 -11.25 14.77 0.51
CA ASP A 151 -9.97 15.03 1.16
C ASP A 151 -9.91 16.48 1.64
N LEU A 152 -10.25 16.71 2.92
CA LEU A 152 -10.21 18.03 3.56
C LEU A 152 -8.81 18.67 3.58
N SER A 153 -7.74 17.89 3.37
CA SER A 153 -6.39 18.44 3.29
C SER A 153 -6.07 19.10 1.94
N ARG A 154 -6.82 18.75 0.89
CA ARG A 154 -6.65 19.28 -0.48
C ARG A 154 -7.68 20.34 -0.84
N LEU A 155 -8.84 20.31 -0.20
CA LEU A 155 -9.95 21.22 -0.47
C LEU A 155 -9.92 22.37 0.53
N MET A 156 -9.48 23.54 0.08
CA MET A 156 -9.41 24.75 0.90
C MET A 156 -10.84 25.26 1.22
N SER A 157 -11.04 25.66 2.49
CA SER A 157 -12.27 26.20 3.12
C SER A 157 -13.63 25.92 2.43
N LEU A 158 -14.08 24.66 2.44
CA LEU A 158 -15.48 24.34 2.12
C LEU A 158 -16.42 24.71 3.29
N SER A 159 -17.65 25.11 2.96
CA SER A 159 -18.73 25.26 3.93
C SER A 159 -19.72 24.11 3.79
N LEU A 160 -19.76 23.21 4.77
CA LEU A 160 -20.64 22.04 4.78
C LEU A 160 -21.85 22.27 5.68
N PHE A 161 -23.04 21.99 5.15
CA PHE A 161 -24.32 22.23 5.84
C PHE A 161 -25.16 20.96 5.93
N ALA A 162 -25.66 20.65 7.11
CA ALA A 162 -26.65 19.59 7.28
C ALA A 162 -28.02 20.03 6.75
N LEU A 163 -28.57 19.30 5.78
CA LEU A 163 -29.93 19.55 5.27
C LEU A 163 -31.02 18.94 6.15
N ASN A 164 -30.66 17.91 6.93
CA ASN A 164 -31.50 17.31 7.94
C ASN A 164 -30.67 16.86 9.15
N CYS A 165 -31.20 17.02 10.35
CA CYS A 165 -30.56 16.61 11.59
C CYS A 165 -31.52 15.82 12.48
N GLN A 166 -30.95 15.01 13.36
CA GLN A 166 -31.68 14.24 14.35
C GLN A 166 -31.90 15.05 15.63
N GLY A 167 -33.14 15.24 16.05
CA GLY A 167 -33.54 15.64 17.39
C GLY A 167 -33.78 14.44 18.31
N GLY A 168 -33.64 14.63 19.63
CA GLY A 168 -33.86 13.56 20.62
C GLY A 168 -32.60 12.78 21.01
N ARG A 169 -32.73 11.84 21.96
CA ARG A 169 -31.59 11.12 22.58
C ARG A 169 -31.12 9.87 21.82
N GLN A 170 -31.94 9.32 20.92
CA GLN A 170 -31.61 8.09 20.19
C GLN A 170 -31.70 8.31 18.67
N PRO A 171 -30.69 7.87 17.89
CA PRO A 171 -30.73 7.95 16.45
C PRO A 171 -31.78 6.98 15.87
N THR A 172 -32.59 7.47 14.95
CA THR A 172 -33.68 6.72 14.27
C THR A 172 -33.37 6.51 12.79
N SER A 173 -32.42 7.27 12.23
CA SER A 173 -31.95 7.14 10.86
C SER A 173 -30.54 7.74 10.70
N ILE A 174 -29.92 7.53 9.53
CA ILE A 174 -28.64 8.17 9.18
C ILE A 174 -28.94 9.57 8.63
N THR A 175 -28.90 10.59 9.49
CA THR A 175 -29.10 12.02 9.16
C THR A 175 -27.78 12.73 8.81
N ALA A 176 -27.85 13.95 8.25
CA ALA A 176 -26.66 14.63 7.75
C ALA A 176 -25.71 15.10 8.86
N ASP A 177 -26.22 15.52 10.01
CA ASP A 177 -25.44 15.86 11.21
C ASP A 177 -24.55 14.70 11.68
N ILE A 178 -25.09 13.47 11.66
CA ILE A 178 -24.33 12.26 11.98
C ILE A 178 -23.18 12.06 10.99
N LEU A 179 -23.46 12.20 9.69
CA LEU A 179 -22.46 12.03 8.63
C LEU A 179 -21.36 13.09 8.67
N LEU A 180 -21.73 14.36 8.91
CA LEU A 180 -20.77 15.46 9.04
C LEU A 180 -19.93 15.31 10.32
N GLY A 181 -20.53 14.83 11.42
CA GLY A 181 -19.79 14.47 12.62
C GLY A 181 -18.76 13.36 12.38
N GLU A 182 -19.15 12.32 11.63
CA GLU A 182 -18.25 11.23 11.24
C GLU A 182 -17.08 11.74 10.39
N LEU A 183 -17.34 12.61 9.41
CA LEU A 183 -16.30 13.25 8.59
C LEU A 183 -15.28 14.00 9.46
N LEU A 184 -15.75 14.85 10.37
CA LEU A 184 -14.89 15.63 11.26
C LEU A 184 -14.03 14.73 12.15
N ALA A 185 -14.61 13.68 12.72
CA ALA A 185 -13.88 12.72 13.56
C ALA A 185 -12.74 12.02 12.79
N ARG A 186 -12.98 11.61 11.54
CA ARG A 186 -11.99 10.96 10.67
C ARG A 186 -10.79 11.87 10.34
N HIS A 187 -11.03 13.18 10.24
CA HIS A 187 -10.01 14.17 9.92
C HIS A 187 -9.51 14.96 11.14
N TRP A 188 -9.76 14.47 12.36
CA TRP A 188 -9.39 15.16 13.61
C TRP A 188 -7.95 15.67 13.63
N GLN A 189 -6.98 14.83 13.22
CA GLN A 189 -5.56 15.20 13.20
C GLN A 189 -5.27 16.39 12.26
N THR A 190 -5.95 16.46 11.12
CA THR A 190 -5.85 17.59 10.18
C THR A 190 -6.48 18.84 10.79
N LEU A 191 -7.63 18.70 11.46
CA LEU A 191 -8.38 19.82 12.03
C LEU A 191 -7.69 20.49 13.22
N VAL A 192 -6.91 19.74 14.00
CA VAL A 192 -6.14 20.27 15.15
C VAL A 192 -4.79 20.86 14.75
N ALA A 193 -4.35 20.72 13.50
CA ALA A 193 -3.11 21.32 13.02
C ALA A 193 -3.24 22.86 12.99
N PRO A 194 -2.25 23.62 13.48
CA PRO A 194 -2.35 25.09 13.63
C PRO A 194 -2.59 25.82 12.30
N ASP A 195 -1.94 25.36 11.22
CA ASP A 195 -1.88 26.05 9.94
C ASP A 195 -2.79 25.42 8.86
N ALA A 196 -3.57 24.38 9.22
CA ALA A 196 -4.43 23.70 8.24
C ALA A 196 -5.72 24.50 8.00
N PRO A 197 -6.19 24.62 6.73
CA PRO A 197 -7.49 25.18 6.42
C PRO A 197 -8.59 24.37 7.13
N LYS A 198 -9.50 25.04 7.83
CA LYS A 198 -10.58 24.39 8.57
C LYS A 198 -11.88 24.52 7.79
N PRO A 199 -12.58 23.42 7.46
CA PRO A 199 -13.91 23.51 6.86
C PRO A 199 -14.88 24.16 7.86
N LYS A 200 -15.77 24.98 7.35
CA LYS A 200 -16.88 25.52 8.15
C LYS A 200 -18.00 24.50 8.11
N VAL A 201 -18.35 23.90 9.25
CA VAL A 201 -19.45 22.94 9.32
C VAL A 201 -20.60 23.54 10.14
N THR A 202 -21.81 23.50 9.60
CA THR A 202 -23.02 23.97 10.28
C THR A 202 -24.08 22.88 10.23
N VAL A 203 -24.51 22.41 11.41
CA VAL A 203 -25.41 21.26 11.56
C VAL A 203 -26.87 21.66 11.78
N GLU A 204 -27.17 22.95 11.87
CA GLU A 204 -28.51 23.46 12.13
C GLU A 204 -29.21 23.88 10.82
N PRO A 205 -30.26 23.16 10.37
CA PRO A 205 -30.89 23.40 9.07
C PRO A 205 -31.76 24.67 9.02
N SER A 206 -32.23 25.17 10.17
CA SER A 206 -33.22 26.26 10.27
C SER A 206 -32.71 27.63 9.78
N HIS A 207 -31.40 27.82 9.70
CA HIS A 207 -30.77 29.08 9.25
C HIS A 207 -30.39 29.09 7.75
N LEU A 208 -30.70 28.02 7.00
CA LEU A 208 -30.31 27.90 5.60
C LEU A 208 -31.25 28.68 4.67
N SER A 209 -30.66 29.37 3.70
CA SER A 209 -31.39 30.08 2.65
C SER A 209 -30.84 29.73 1.27
N THR A 210 -31.50 30.18 0.21
CA THR A 210 -31.00 29.94 -1.15
C THR A 210 -29.66 30.62 -1.41
N ASP A 211 -29.36 31.69 -0.66
CA ASP A 211 -28.16 32.50 -0.90
C ASP A 211 -26.95 31.92 -0.16
N THR A 212 -27.17 30.99 0.78
CA THR A 212 -26.11 30.33 1.55
C THR A 212 -25.58 29.04 0.92
N LEU A 213 -26.32 28.38 0.02
CA LEU A 213 -25.93 27.08 -0.55
C LEU A 213 -25.67 27.20 -2.05
N ASP A 214 -24.60 26.57 -2.55
CA ASP A 214 -24.31 26.43 -3.99
C ASP A 214 -24.73 25.06 -4.52
N PHE A 215 -24.54 24.04 -3.70
CA PHE A 215 -24.93 22.65 -3.95
C PHE A 215 -25.84 22.13 -2.85
N ALA A 216 -26.81 21.30 -3.21
CA ALA A 216 -27.54 20.44 -2.28
C ALA A 216 -27.54 19.00 -2.80
N PHE A 217 -26.93 18.08 -2.06
CA PHE A 217 -26.94 16.65 -2.35
C PHE A 217 -27.97 15.96 -1.48
N VAL A 218 -28.93 15.28 -2.11
CA VAL A 218 -30.11 14.74 -1.45
C VAL A 218 -30.32 13.27 -1.83
N SER A 219 -30.41 12.40 -0.82
CA SER A 219 -30.78 11.01 -1.00
C SER A 219 -32.29 10.87 -1.15
N VAL A 220 -32.72 10.12 -2.17
CA VAL A 220 -34.11 9.69 -2.37
C VAL A 220 -34.23 8.24 -1.93
N GLN A 221 -34.91 8.02 -0.81
CA GLN A 221 -34.98 6.73 -0.17
C GLN A 221 -36.28 6.00 -0.48
N LYS A 222 -36.17 4.69 -0.64
CA LYS A 222 -37.29 3.78 -0.67
C LYS A 222 -37.87 3.65 0.75
N PRO A 223 -39.18 3.87 0.97
CA PRO A 223 -39.79 3.70 2.29
C PRO A 223 -39.80 2.22 2.69
N ASP A 224 -39.92 1.97 4.00
CA ASP A 224 -40.17 0.63 4.51
C ASP A 224 -41.52 0.05 4.02
N GLU A 225 -41.69 -1.26 4.14
CA GLU A 225 -42.87 -1.93 3.60
C GLU A 225 -44.18 -1.47 4.28
N ALA A 226 -44.11 -1.11 5.57
CA ALA A 226 -45.26 -0.63 6.33
C ALA A 226 -45.76 0.74 5.83
N LEU A 227 -44.85 1.64 5.47
CA LEU A 227 -45.17 2.94 4.88
C LEU A 227 -45.65 2.81 3.44
N ARG A 228 -45.08 1.86 2.67
CA ARG A 228 -45.54 1.56 1.30
C ARG A 228 -46.97 1.06 1.29
N GLN A 229 -47.35 0.21 2.23
CA GLN A 229 -48.73 -0.24 2.40
C GLN A 229 -49.70 0.91 2.72
N LYS A 230 -49.20 1.97 3.38
CA LYS A 230 -49.97 3.19 3.67
C LYS A 230 -50.03 4.17 2.50
N GLY A 231 -49.38 3.88 1.37
CA GLY A 231 -49.39 4.73 0.17
C GLY A 231 -48.21 5.69 0.03
N VAL A 232 -47.20 5.58 0.90
CA VAL A 232 -45.94 6.33 0.76
C VAL A 232 -45.07 5.67 -0.31
N ALA A 233 -44.58 6.47 -1.24
CA ALA A 233 -43.76 6.05 -2.37
C ALA A 233 -42.29 6.46 -2.25
N ALA A 234 -41.98 7.57 -1.58
CA ALA A 234 -40.61 8.05 -1.38
C ALA A 234 -40.43 8.72 -0.03
N GLU A 235 -39.18 8.69 0.48
CA GLU A 235 -38.72 9.52 1.59
C GLU A 235 -37.55 10.40 1.16
N VAL A 236 -37.65 11.70 1.43
CA VAL A 236 -36.65 12.71 1.05
C VAL A 236 -36.53 13.73 2.19
N LEU A 237 -35.34 13.87 2.79
CA LEU A 237 -35.11 14.79 3.94
C LEU A 237 -36.07 14.57 5.13
N GLY A 238 -36.67 13.38 5.26
CA GLY A 238 -37.70 13.08 6.26
C GLY A 238 -39.14 13.42 5.84
N TYR A 239 -39.34 14.01 4.66
CA TYR A 239 -40.67 14.15 4.04
C TYR A 239 -41.09 12.86 3.34
N ARG A 240 -42.37 12.54 3.43
CA ARG A 240 -42.98 11.36 2.78
C ARG A 240 -43.81 11.80 1.60
N LEU A 241 -43.55 11.21 0.43
CA LEU A 241 -44.26 11.53 -0.80
C LEU A 241 -45.13 10.35 -1.24
N THR A 242 -46.33 10.64 -1.70
CA THR A 242 -47.21 9.67 -2.37
C THR A 242 -46.77 9.46 -3.83
N ARG A 243 -47.33 8.45 -4.52
CA ARG A 243 -46.99 8.12 -5.92
C ARG A 243 -47.18 9.26 -6.92
N ASN A 244 -48.11 10.17 -6.65
CA ASN A 244 -48.38 11.36 -7.46
C ASN A 244 -47.48 12.55 -7.13
N GLY A 245 -46.58 12.42 -6.14
CA GLY A 245 -45.67 13.47 -5.68
C GLY A 245 -46.25 14.42 -4.64
N SER A 246 -47.49 14.21 -4.18
CA SER A 246 -48.04 14.97 -3.07
C SER A 246 -47.37 14.60 -1.75
N LEU A 247 -47.34 15.53 -0.80
CA LEU A 247 -46.94 15.22 0.57
C LEU A 247 -47.98 14.29 1.20
N PHE A 248 -47.51 13.15 1.73
CA PHE A 248 -48.35 12.23 2.50
C PHE A 248 -48.80 12.87 3.83
N ASP A 249 -47.94 13.72 4.39
CA ASP A 249 -48.26 14.58 5.53
C ASP A 249 -47.52 15.92 5.42
N THR A 250 -48.07 16.96 6.06
CA THR A 250 -47.66 18.37 5.92
C THR A 250 -46.37 18.72 6.66
N ALA A 251 -45.94 17.91 7.64
CA ALA A 251 -44.69 18.08 8.39
C ALA A 251 -43.76 16.85 8.21
N PRO A 252 -42.42 17.01 8.32
CA PRO A 252 -41.49 15.88 8.34
C PRO A 252 -41.74 15.03 9.60
N LEU A 253 -42.54 13.97 9.47
CA LEU A 253 -43.03 13.16 10.60
C LEU A 253 -42.12 11.98 10.95
N CYS A 254 -40.82 12.17 10.91
CA CYS A 254 -40.01 11.53 11.94
C CYS A 254 -40.08 12.51 13.13
N PRO A 255 -40.70 12.18 14.28
CA PRO A 255 -40.91 13.11 15.41
C PRO A 255 -39.62 13.72 16.00
N GLN A 256 -38.48 13.40 15.40
CA GLN A 256 -37.12 13.58 15.83
C GLN A 256 -36.21 13.95 14.64
N VAL A 257 -36.73 14.38 13.48
CA VAL A 257 -35.89 14.85 12.37
C VAL A 257 -36.29 16.28 11.99
N HIS A 258 -35.35 17.21 12.09
CA HIS A 258 -35.52 18.58 11.63
C HIS A 258 -34.85 18.70 10.25
N ALA A 259 -35.52 19.28 9.27
CA ALA A 259 -35.00 19.39 7.91
C ALA A 259 -35.38 20.72 7.28
N ILE A 260 -34.61 21.13 6.26
CA ILE A 260 -34.97 22.28 5.44
C ILE A 260 -36.35 22.08 4.76
N PRO A 261 -37.10 23.15 4.47
CA PRO A 261 -38.32 23.03 3.69
C PRO A 261 -38.00 22.60 2.26
N LEU A 262 -38.81 21.71 1.66
CA LEU A 262 -38.64 21.30 0.25
C LEU A 262 -38.69 22.49 -0.73
N SER A 263 -39.38 23.57 -0.36
CA SER A 263 -39.42 24.82 -1.14
C SER A 263 -38.06 25.50 -1.26
N LEU A 264 -37.12 25.28 -0.32
CA LEU A 264 -35.76 25.76 -0.45
C LEU A 264 -35.05 25.09 -1.65
N LEU A 265 -35.19 23.76 -1.79
CA LEU A 265 -34.63 23.02 -2.92
C LEU A 265 -35.22 23.51 -4.26
N GLN A 266 -36.54 23.73 -4.30
CA GLN A 266 -37.21 24.27 -5.50
C GLN A 266 -36.66 25.64 -5.89
N LYS A 267 -36.51 26.56 -4.92
CA LYS A 267 -35.94 27.88 -5.17
C LYS A 267 -34.47 27.81 -5.60
N MET A 268 -33.69 26.87 -5.06
CA MET A 268 -32.32 26.63 -5.53
C MET A 268 -32.31 26.21 -7.00
N VAL A 269 -33.16 25.26 -7.40
CA VAL A 269 -33.30 24.82 -8.79
C VAL A 269 -33.72 26.00 -9.70
N GLN A 270 -34.69 26.81 -9.29
CA GLN A 270 -35.15 28.00 -10.02
C GLN A 270 -34.03 29.03 -10.21
N LYS A 271 -33.19 29.25 -9.19
CA LYS A 271 -31.99 30.11 -9.26
C LYS A 271 -30.84 29.47 -10.05
N GLY A 272 -31.04 28.28 -10.60
CA GLY A 272 -30.05 27.57 -11.41
C GLY A 272 -28.96 26.87 -10.61
N LYS A 273 -29.02 26.88 -9.27
CA LYS A 273 -28.08 26.19 -8.37
C LYS A 273 -28.25 24.67 -8.47
N TRP A 274 -27.24 23.92 -8.04
CA TRP A 274 -27.26 22.47 -8.18
C TRP A 274 -28.01 21.82 -7.03
N VAL A 275 -29.08 21.10 -7.36
CA VAL A 275 -29.70 20.15 -6.44
C VAL A 275 -29.60 18.77 -7.07
N VAL A 276 -28.78 17.92 -6.46
CA VAL A 276 -28.38 16.61 -6.97
C VAL A 276 -29.11 15.53 -6.16
N ALA A 277 -30.02 14.82 -6.81
CA ALA A 277 -30.71 13.68 -6.22
C ALA A 277 -29.92 12.38 -6.47
N LEU A 278 -29.78 11.54 -5.44
CA LEU A 278 -29.23 10.20 -5.54
C LEU A 278 -30.35 9.19 -5.28
N ALA A 279 -30.63 8.30 -6.24
CA ALA A 279 -31.78 7.40 -6.15
C ALA A 279 -31.52 6.03 -6.79
N THR A 280 -31.93 4.95 -6.11
CA THR A 280 -31.83 3.55 -6.59
C THR A 280 -33.19 2.90 -6.82
N ASP A 281 -34.27 3.49 -6.30
CA ASP A 281 -35.65 2.98 -6.48
C ASP A 281 -36.45 3.83 -7.46
N ALA A 282 -37.02 3.19 -8.47
CA ALA A 282 -37.73 3.85 -9.55
C ALA A 282 -39.07 4.45 -9.13
N GLU A 283 -39.78 3.84 -8.17
CA GLU A 283 -41.03 4.39 -7.65
C GLU A 283 -40.76 5.64 -6.80
N ALA A 284 -39.74 5.57 -5.94
CA ALA A 284 -39.33 6.69 -5.10
C ALA A 284 -38.80 7.87 -5.93
N LEU A 285 -37.97 7.59 -6.95
CA LEU A 285 -37.49 8.60 -7.89
C LEU A 285 -38.65 9.24 -8.67
N SER A 286 -39.58 8.44 -9.18
CA SER A 286 -40.74 8.94 -9.93
C SER A 286 -41.67 9.81 -9.07
N ALA A 287 -41.93 9.40 -7.82
CA ALA A 287 -42.71 10.19 -6.87
C ALA A 287 -42.03 11.53 -6.56
N THR A 288 -40.71 11.50 -6.30
CA THR A 288 -39.91 12.70 -6.03
C THR A 288 -39.89 13.65 -7.22
N TYR A 289 -39.75 13.15 -8.44
CA TYR A 289 -39.82 13.96 -9.65
C TYR A 289 -41.21 14.59 -9.87
N ARG A 290 -42.29 13.88 -9.52
CA ARG A 290 -43.68 14.39 -9.63
C ARG A 290 -44.03 15.44 -8.58
N ALA A 291 -43.29 15.52 -7.47
CA ALA A 291 -43.47 16.54 -6.44
C ALA A 291 -43.29 17.97 -6.96
N GLN A 292 -42.78 18.12 -8.19
CA GLN A 292 -42.68 19.41 -8.87
C GLN A 292 -44.00 20.15 -9.06
N ARG A 293 -45.14 19.45 -9.01
CA ARG A 293 -46.48 20.05 -9.13
C ARG A 293 -46.81 21.04 -8.01
N ALA A 294 -46.00 21.10 -6.95
CA ALA A 294 -46.16 21.99 -5.79
C ALA A 294 -45.19 23.20 -5.76
N GLY A 295 -44.48 23.51 -6.85
CA GLY A 295 -43.56 24.67 -6.87
C GLY A 295 -42.35 24.59 -7.81
N GLY A 296 -42.35 23.66 -8.76
CA GLY A 296 -41.20 23.37 -9.63
C GLY A 296 -40.34 22.21 -9.13
N LEU A 297 -39.37 21.80 -9.95
CA LEU A 297 -38.52 20.62 -9.68
C LEU A 297 -37.79 20.71 -8.33
N LEU A 298 -37.78 19.59 -7.58
CA LEU A 298 -36.99 19.46 -6.36
C LEU A 298 -35.49 19.32 -6.64
N PHE A 299 -35.13 18.78 -7.82
CA PHE A 299 -33.75 18.57 -8.22
C PHE A 299 -33.57 18.83 -9.71
N ASN A 300 -32.36 19.24 -10.10
CA ASN A 300 -31.98 19.45 -11.51
C ASN A 300 -30.78 18.60 -11.94
N ALA A 301 -30.25 17.77 -11.05
CA ALA A 301 -29.31 16.73 -11.37
C ALA A 301 -29.69 15.41 -10.70
N LEU A 302 -29.39 14.30 -11.36
CA LEU A 302 -29.69 12.96 -10.89
C LEU A 302 -28.47 12.05 -11.00
N VAL A 303 -28.22 11.27 -9.95
CA VAL A 303 -27.30 10.13 -9.95
C VAL A 303 -28.10 8.87 -9.61
N THR A 304 -28.05 7.89 -10.49
CA THR A 304 -28.83 6.65 -10.36
C THR A 304 -28.09 5.48 -10.99
N ASP A 305 -28.60 4.26 -10.82
CA ASP A 305 -28.09 3.07 -11.52
C ASP A 305 -28.93 2.72 -12.76
N ASP A 306 -28.34 1.92 -13.65
CA ASP A 306 -28.96 1.55 -14.93
C ASP A 306 -30.27 0.76 -14.76
N ARG A 307 -30.42 -0.03 -13.69
CA ARG A 307 -31.66 -0.76 -13.40
C ARG A 307 -32.78 0.21 -13.00
N CYS A 308 -32.49 1.17 -12.13
CA CYS A 308 -33.43 2.23 -11.75
C CYS A 308 -33.80 3.10 -12.96
N ALA A 309 -32.81 3.57 -13.73
CA ALA A 309 -33.02 4.39 -14.92
C ALA A 309 -33.94 3.70 -15.95
N VAL A 310 -33.69 2.42 -16.25
CA VAL A 310 -34.53 1.65 -17.18
C VAL A 310 -35.95 1.46 -16.64
N ALA A 311 -36.10 1.22 -15.34
CA ALA A 311 -37.41 1.09 -14.72
C ALA A 311 -38.22 2.40 -14.79
N VAL A 312 -37.59 3.55 -14.55
CA VAL A 312 -38.24 4.87 -14.70
C VAL A 312 -38.64 5.13 -16.16
N LEU A 313 -37.76 4.84 -17.13
CA LEU A 313 -38.07 4.98 -18.55
C LEU A 313 -39.30 4.17 -18.95
N ARG A 314 -39.41 2.92 -18.48
CA ARG A 314 -40.58 2.06 -18.73
C ARG A 314 -41.85 2.59 -18.08
N GLN A 315 -41.76 3.15 -16.87
CA GLN A 315 -42.92 3.72 -16.17
C GLN A 315 -43.43 4.99 -16.85
N MET A 316 -42.52 5.86 -17.30
CA MET A 316 -42.89 7.15 -17.91
C MET A 316 -43.22 7.02 -19.40
N THR A 317 -42.58 6.08 -20.11
CA THR A 317 -42.76 5.84 -21.54
C THR A 317 -42.86 4.33 -21.82
N PRO A 318 -44.04 3.70 -21.64
CA PRO A 318 -44.22 2.24 -21.74
C PRO A 318 -43.84 1.62 -23.10
N ARG A 319 -43.85 2.42 -24.17
CA ARG A 319 -43.47 2.00 -25.53
C ARG A 319 -41.98 2.14 -25.82
N HIS A 320 -41.18 2.71 -24.91
CA HIS A 320 -39.75 2.92 -25.12
C HIS A 320 -39.01 1.59 -25.09
N ARG A 321 -38.22 1.29 -26.13
CA ARG A 321 -37.42 0.06 -26.18
C ARG A 321 -36.00 0.41 -25.77
N LEU A 322 -35.46 -0.33 -24.81
CA LEU A 322 -34.08 -0.15 -24.37
C LEU A 322 -33.06 -0.35 -25.53
N ALA A 323 -33.43 -1.11 -26.55
CA ALA A 323 -32.63 -1.30 -27.76
C ALA A 323 -32.46 -0.01 -28.59
N ASP A 324 -33.35 0.97 -28.41
CA ASP A 324 -33.28 2.27 -29.11
C ASP A 324 -32.23 3.20 -28.47
N VAL A 325 -31.79 2.92 -27.23
CA VAL A 325 -30.74 3.70 -26.55
C VAL A 325 -29.38 3.34 -27.17
N PRO A 326 -28.55 4.31 -27.61
CA PRO A 326 -27.26 4.01 -28.25
C PRO A 326 -26.31 3.17 -27.36
N GLN A 327 -25.40 2.44 -28.02
CA GLN A 327 -24.24 1.78 -27.40
C GLN A 327 -24.55 0.73 -26.30
N ARG A 328 -25.73 0.10 -26.30
CA ARG A 328 -26.10 -0.91 -25.27
C ARG A 328 -25.11 -2.06 -25.12
N GLN A 329 -24.56 -2.55 -26.24
CA GLN A 329 -23.59 -3.66 -26.20
C GLN A 329 -22.28 -3.23 -25.52
N ARG A 330 -21.80 -2.01 -25.78
CA ARG A 330 -20.62 -1.45 -25.11
C ARG A 330 -20.89 -1.29 -23.62
N TRP A 331 -22.03 -0.70 -23.26
CA TRP A 331 -22.42 -0.53 -21.85
C TRP A 331 -22.52 -1.85 -21.11
N TRP A 332 -23.10 -2.89 -21.73
CA TRP A 332 -23.16 -4.21 -21.12
C TRP A 332 -21.76 -4.73 -20.76
N THR A 333 -20.79 -4.61 -21.66
CA THR A 333 -19.40 -5.03 -21.41
C THR A 333 -18.77 -4.25 -20.25
N ILE A 334 -18.89 -2.92 -20.26
CA ILE A 334 -18.36 -2.03 -19.20
C ILE A 334 -19.00 -2.37 -17.83
N SER A 335 -20.32 -2.56 -17.82
CA SER A 335 -21.08 -3.02 -16.66
C SER A 335 -20.56 -4.36 -16.15
N GLN A 336 -20.31 -5.35 -17.03
CA GLN A 336 -19.74 -6.63 -16.61
C GLN A 336 -18.32 -6.49 -16.03
N ARG A 337 -17.47 -5.63 -16.59
CA ARG A 337 -16.13 -5.33 -16.04
C ARG A 337 -16.26 -4.81 -14.60
N PHE A 338 -17.13 -3.82 -14.39
CA PHE A 338 -17.37 -3.24 -13.07
C PHE A 338 -17.95 -4.26 -12.08
N ARG A 339 -18.94 -5.06 -12.49
CA ARG A 339 -19.58 -6.08 -11.64
C ARG A 339 -18.62 -7.22 -11.27
N VAL A 340 -17.76 -7.64 -12.19
CA VAL A 340 -16.67 -8.61 -11.92
C VAL A 340 -15.68 -8.02 -10.90
N ALA A 341 -15.30 -6.75 -11.05
CA ALA A 341 -14.42 -6.05 -10.11
C ALA A 341 -15.05 -5.90 -8.73
N HIS A 342 -16.34 -5.57 -8.64
CA HIS A 342 -17.08 -5.52 -7.37
C HIS A 342 -17.09 -6.88 -6.67
N LEU A 343 -17.46 -7.96 -7.36
CA LEU A 343 -17.42 -9.30 -6.78
C LEU A 343 -15.99 -9.73 -6.40
N ARG A 344 -14.97 -9.20 -7.09
CA ARG A 344 -13.58 -9.50 -6.73
C ARG A 344 -13.12 -8.71 -5.51
N TYR A 345 -13.31 -7.40 -5.49
CA TYR A 345 -12.61 -6.48 -4.58
C TYR A 345 -13.52 -5.54 -3.79
N GLY A 346 -14.81 -5.45 -4.14
CA GLY A 346 -15.76 -4.51 -3.56
C GLY A 346 -16.60 -5.07 -2.42
N ASN A 347 -16.63 -6.39 -2.22
CA ASN A 347 -17.45 -7.01 -1.19
C ASN A 347 -16.72 -7.06 0.16
N SER A 348 -17.37 -6.50 1.19
CA SER A 348 -16.86 -6.46 2.58
C SER A 348 -16.72 -7.84 3.24
N THR A 349 -17.39 -8.86 2.72
CA THR A 349 -17.40 -10.23 3.27
C THR A 349 -16.33 -11.15 2.66
N GLY A 350 -15.57 -10.68 1.67
CA GLY A 350 -14.40 -11.36 1.13
C GLY A 350 -14.35 -11.50 -0.39
N HIS A 351 -13.24 -12.05 -0.88
CA HIS A 351 -12.97 -12.22 -2.32
C HIS A 351 -13.67 -13.46 -2.90
N PHE A 352 -14.48 -13.28 -3.96
CA PHE A 352 -15.04 -14.42 -4.69
C PHE A 352 -14.01 -15.05 -5.64
N SER A 353 -13.93 -16.38 -5.71
CA SER A 353 -13.08 -17.07 -6.71
C SER A 353 -13.55 -16.83 -8.15
N ASN A 354 -12.67 -16.97 -9.15
CA ASN A 354 -13.06 -16.89 -10.58
C ASN A 354 -14.26 -17.79 -10.91
N LYS A 355 -14.33 -18.98 -10.28
CA LYS A 355 -15.43 -19.93 -10.44
C LYS A 355 -16.74 -19.39 -9.87
N ALA A 356 -16.69 -18.77 -8.68
CA ALA A 356 -17.87 -18.22 -8.04
C ALA A 356 -18.40 -16.99 -8.79
N VAL A 357 -17.51 -16.10 -9.24
CA VAL A 357 -17.89 -14.93 -10.07
C VAL A 357 -18.55 -15.38 -11.38
N ALA A 358 -17.94 -16.34 -12.09
CA ALA A 358 -18.49 -16.88 -13.33
C ALA A 358 -19.91 -17.44 -13.14
N LYS A 359 -20.15 -18.18 -12.06
CA LYS A 359 -21.47 -18.74 -11.73
C LYS A 359 -22.49 -17.63 -11.45
N ARG A 360 -22.12 -16.60 -10.69
CA ARG A 360 -23.04 -15.54 -10.21
C ARG A 360 -23.43 -14.55 -11.31
N LEU A 361 -22.53 -14.30 -12.27
CA LEU A 361 -22.78 -13.41 -13.41
C LEU A 361 -23.18 -14.15 -14.70
N HIS A 362 -23.35 -15.48 -14.65
CA HIS A 362 -23.63 -16.30 -15.83
C HIS A 362 -22.59 -16.13 -16.96
N LEU A 363 -21.32 -15.97 -16.58
CA LEU A 363 -20.19 -15.81 -17.50
C LEU A 363 -19.40 -17.12 -17.61
N SER A 364 -18.63 -17.28 -18.69
CA SER A 364 -17.66 -18.36 -18.77
C SER A 364 -16.47 -18.12 -17.82
N ARG A 365 -15.85 -19.18 -17.31
CA ARG A 365 -14.65 -19.07 -16.45
C ARG A 365 -13.46 -18.37 -17.15
N LYS A 366 -13.43 -18.38 -18.48
CA LYS A 366 -12.40 -17.72 -19.29
C LYS A 366 -12.63 -16.21 -19.44
N GLN A 367 -13.90 -15.77 -19.38
CA GLN A 367 -14.25 -14.34 -19.47
C GLN A 367 -13.92 -13.58 -18.18
N VAL A 368 -14.05 -14.20 -17.01
CA VAL A 368 -13.85 -13.51 -15.72
C VAL A 368 -12.46 -12.88 -15.57
N PRO A 369 -11.34 -13.59 -15.80
CA PRO A 369 -10.01 -12.98 -15.73
C PRO A 369 -9.88 -11.80 -16.69
N LYS A 370 -10.28 -12.00 -17.95
CA LYS A 370 -10.23 -10.96 -19.00
C LYS A 370 -10.96 -9.69 -18.58
N LEU A 371 -12.22 -9.80 -18.11
CA LEU A 371 -13.01 -8.64 -17.67
C LEU A 371 -12.41 -7.96 -16.43
N LEU A 372 -11.82 -8.72 -15.51
CA LEU A 372 -11.15 -8.17 -14.33
C LEU A 372 -9.90 -7.38 -14.73
N ASP A 373 -9.14 -7.91 -15.68
CA ASP A 373 -7.94 -7.27 -16.20
C ASP A 373 -8.30 -5.97 -16.91
N GLU A 374 -9.31 -5.99 -17.79
CA GLU A 374 -9.86 -4.78 -18.44
C GLU A 374 -10.36 -3.75 -17.41
N ALA A 375 -11.03 -4.19 -16.34
CA ALA A 375 -11.48 -3.29 -15.26
C ALA A 375 -10.31 -2.60 -14.51
N MET A 376 -9.17 -3.29 -14.37
CA MET A 376 -7.99 -2.77 -13.68
C MET A 376 -7.08 -1.93 -14.57
N GLN A 377 -7.13 -2.13 -15.89
CA GLN A 377 -6.17 -1.54 -16.83
C GLN A 377 -6.73 -0.28 -17.49
N GLY A 378 -8.04 -0.26 -17.70
CA GLY A 378 -8.65 0.63 -18.69
C GLY A 378 -8.49 0.04 -20.10
N ASP A 379 -9.27 0.56 -21.05
CA ASP A 379 -9.00 0.41 -22.50
C ASP A 379 -8.41 1.73 -23.02
N ASP A 380 -7.98 1.78 -24.29
CA ASP A 380 -7.24 2.92 -24.89
C ASP A 380 -7.89 4.32 -24.69
N ASP A 381 -9.19 4.40 -24.40
CA ASP A 381 -9.94 5.64 -24.14
C ASP A 381 -10.60 5.73 -22.73
N GLU A 382 -10.45 4.72 -21.87
CA GLU A 382 -11.19 4.62 -20.59
C GLU A 382 -10.25 4.44 -19.38
N LEU A 383 -10.47 5.24 -18.33
CA LEU A 383 -9.74 5.11 -17.06
C LEU A 383 -10.03 3.75 -16.38
N PRO A 384 -9.08 3.20 -15.61
CA PRO A 384 -9.31 2.00 -14.79
C PRO A 384 -10.54 2.13 -13.89
N LEU A 385 -11.45 1.17 -13.98
CA LEU A 385 -12.66 1.09 -13.16
C LEU A 385 -12.36 0.73 -11.70
N VAL A 386 -11.22 0.07 -11.45
CA VAL A 386 -10.73 -0.25 -10.12
C VAL A 386 -9.22 -0.08 -10.04
N GLN A 387 -8.76 0.59 -8.99
CA GLN A 387 -7.36 0.74 -8.66
C GLN A 387 -7.07 0.03 -7.34
N LEU A 388 -5.97 -0.71 -7.31
CA LEU A 388 -5.55 -1.49 -6.15
C LEU A 388 -4.22 -0.95 -5.67
N LYS A 389 -4.18 -0.52 -4.42
CA LYS A 389 -2.94 -0.15 -3.74
C LYS A 389 -2.70 -1.14 -2.62
N VAL A 390 -1.49 -1.70 -2.56
CA VAL A 390 -1.13 -2.66 -1.52
C VAL A 390 -0.65 -1.90 -0.29
N LYS A 391 -1.37 -2.03 0.82
CA LYS A 391 -1.01 -1.46 2.11
C LYS A 391 0.10 -2.30 2.76
N PRO A 392 1.23 -1.69 3.15
CA PRO A 392 2.26 -2.41 3.89
C PRO A 392 1.74 -2.83 5.29
N PRO A 393 2.05 -4.05 5.76
CA PRO A 393 1.70 -4.50 7.11
C PRO A 393 2.36 -3.67 8.22
N SER A 394 3.56 -3.14 7.94
CA SER A 394 4.28 -2.21 8.82
C SER A 394 5.27 -1.37 8.01
N VAL A 395 5.80 -0.32 8.64
CA VAL A 395 6.83 0.54 8.05
C VAL A 395 8.09 -0.26 7.67
N GLU A 396 8.47 -1.27 8.46
CA GLU A 396 9.59 -2.16 8.16
C GLU A 396 9.38 -2.92 6.86
N HIS A 397 8.20 -3.51 6.66
CA HIS A 397 7.89 -4.27 5.45
C HIS A 397 7.92 -3.39 4.20
N GLU A 398 7.45 -2.15 4.30
CA GLU A 398 7.56 -1.16 3.23
C GLU A 398 9.03 -0.86 2.89
N LEU A 399 9.86 -0.60 3.90
CA LEU A 399 11.28 -0.33 3.74
C LEU A 399 12.03 -1.55 3.16
N GLU A 400 11.69 -2.77 3.58
CA GLU A 400 12.23 -4.01 3.02
C GLU A 400 11.99 -4.10 1.51
N LEU A 401 10.73 -3.92 1.09
CA LEU A 401 10.35 -4.00 -0.31
C LEU A 401 11.03 -2.90 -1.13
N ALA A 402 11.04 -1.67 -0.62
CA ALA A 402 11.70 -0.54 -1.27
C ALA A 402 13.21 -0.77 -1.46
N LEU A 403 13.90 -1.30 -0.43
CA LEU A 403 15.32 -1.63 -0.52
C LEU A 403 15.58 -2.80 -1.48
N LEU A 404 14.77 -3.86 -1.44
CA LEU A 404 14.86 -4.98 -2.37
C LEU A 404 14.80 -4.51 -3.82
N GLU A 405 13.82 -3.67 -4.15
CA GLU A 405 13.61 -3.18 -5.51
C GLU A 405 14.64 -2.15 -5.96
N THR A 406 15.00 -1.21 -5.08
CA THR A 406 15.88 -0.09 -5.41
C THR A 406 17.35 -0.52 -5.46
N TRP A 407 17.79 -1.36 -4.53
CA TRP A 407 19.18 -1.81 -4.41
C TRP A 407 19.44 -3.15 -5.11
N LYS A 408 18.41 -3.75 -5.74
CA LYS A 408 18.49 -5.05 -6.43
C LYS A 408 19.08 -6.16 -5.54
N LEU A 409 18.71 -6.14 -4.26
CA LEU A 409 19.15 -7.11 -3.27
C LEU A 409 18.34 -8.40 -3.39
N LYS A 410 18.91 -9.51 -2.90
CA LYS A 410 18.25 -10.81 -2.84
C LYS A 410 17.39 -10.96 -1.60
N GLU A 411 17.75 -10.36 -0.47
CA GLU A 411 16.93 -10.35 0.74
C GLU A 411 17.19 -9.07 1.55
N VAL A 412 16.15 -8.53 2.17
CA VAL A 412 16.24 -7.44 3.12
C VAL A 412 15.32 -7.75 4.29
N ARG A 413 15.85 -7.66 5.50
CA ARG A 413 15.08 -7.69 6.75
C ARG A 413 15.27 -6.37 7.48
N VAL A 414 14.17 -5.70 7.79
CA VAL A 414 14.20 -4.44 8.56
C VAL A 414 13.56 -4.68 9.92
N VAL A 415 14.28 -4.31 10.98
CA VAL A 415 13.75 -4.36 12.36
C VAL A 415 13.46 -2.95 12.87
N PRO A 416 12.58 -2.77 13.88
CA PRO A 416 12.39 -1.47 14.50
C PRO A 416 13.70 -0.91 15.06
N THR A 417 13.84 0.41 15.03
CA THR A 417 14.92 1.09 15.76
C THR A 417 14.53 1.21 17.23
N PHE A 418 15.46 0.85 18.11
CA PHE A 418 15.34 1.00 19.56
C PHE A 418 16.45 1.93 20.05
N ASP A 419 16.12 2.81 21.00
CA ASP A 419 17.10 3.66 21.68
C ASP A 419 18.04 2.85 22.57
N ASP A 420 17.52 1.75 23.13
CA ASP A 420 18.27 0.77 23.90
C ASP A 420 19.13 -0.12 22.97
N ASP A 421 20.44 -0.11 23.21
CA ASP A 421 21.40 -0.81 22.38
C ASP A 421 21.18 -2.34 22.44
N GLU A 422 20.97 -2.91 23.61
CA GLU A 422 20.75 -4.35 23.82
C GLU A 422 19.48 -4.83 23.11
N LYS A 423 18.36 -4.11 23.26
CA LYS A 423 17.10 -4.42 22.56
C LYS A 423 17.25 -4.34 21.05
N GLY A 424 17.96 -3.32 20.56
CA GLY A 424 18.20 -3.18 19.13
C GLY A 424 19.07 -4.33 18.57
N TYR A 425 20.13 -4.73 19.29
CA TYR A 425 20.95 -5.87 18.88
C TYR A 425 20.17 -7.19 18.94
N ALA A 426 19.37 -7.42 19.99
CA ALA A 426 18.51 -8.58 20.12
C ALA A 426 17.52 -8.70 18.93
N ALA A 427 16.88 -7.59 18.54
CA ALA A 427 15.97 -7.57 17.39
C ALA A 427 16.69 -7.90 16.07
N LEU A 428 17.88 -7.35 15.83
CA LEU A 428 18.70 -7.70 14.66
C LEU A 428 19.13 -9.17 14.68
N GLY A 429 19.55 -9.67 15.85
CA GLY A 429 19.97 -11.04 16.05
C GLY A 429 18.86 -12.03 15.73
N GLU A 430 17.65 -11.76 16.23
CA GLU A 430 16.45 -12.57 15.97
C GLU A 430 16.10 -12.58 14.47
N ALA A 431 16.11 -11.42 13.80
CA ALA A 431 15.85 -11.33 12.37
C ALA A 431 16.91 -12.07 11.52
N ALA A 432 18.18 -12.00 11.91
CA ALA A 432 19.28 -12.69 11.25
C ALA A 432 19.23 -14.21 11.47
N LYS A 433 18.94 -14.65 12.70
CA LYS A 433 18.69 -16.05 13.07
C LYS A 433 17.59 -16.66 12.22
N GLU A 434 16.45 -15.98 12.11
CA GLU A 434 15.34 -16.47 11.29
C GLU A 434 15.69 -16.54 9.79
N PHE A 435 16.59 -15.68 9.30
CA PHE A 435 17.06 -15.77 7.93
C PHE A 435 18.02 -16.94 7.73
N PHE A 436 18.94 -17.13 8.67
CA PHE A 436 19.87 -18.25 8.69
C PHE A 436 19.14 -19.59 8.65
N TRP A 437 18.12 -19.78 9.50
CA TRP A 437 17.34 -21.02 9.47
C TRP A 437 16.55 -21.22 8.18
N GLN A 438 16.05 -20.14 7.58
CA GLN A 438 15.38 -20.20 6.28
C GLN A 438 16.32 -20.61 5.14
N LEU A 439 17.61 -20.25 5.21
CA LEU A 439 18.62 -20.68 4.24
C LEU A 439 19.03 -22.16 4.42
N ALA A 440 18.89 -22.69 5.63
CA ALA A 440 19.27 -24.06 5.99
C ALA A 440 18.14 -25.11 5.77
N GLU A 441 16.87 -24.69 5.73
CA GLU A 441 15.68 -25.55 5.86
C GLU A 441 15.60 -26.74 4.88
N ASP A 442 16.11 -26.56 3.66
CA ASP A 442 16.05 -27.57 2.58
C ASP A 442 17.40 -28.17 2.20
N LYS A 443 18.45 -28.00 3.01
CA LYS A 443 19.81 -28.44 2.71
C LYS A 443 20.21 -29.72 3.44
N ASP A 444 20.99 -30.57 2.79
CA ASP A 444 21.62 -31.74 3.40
C ASP A 444 22.87 -31.36 4.20
N SER A 445 23.66 -30.41 3.70
CA SER A 445 24.76 -29.78 4.40
C SER A 445 24.71 -28.26 4.23
N PHE A 446 25.11 -27.53 5.26
CA PHE A 446 25.13 -26.07 5.22
C PHE A 446 26.42 -25.53 5.85
N CYS A 447 27.26 -24.91 5.02
CA CYS A 447 28.54 -24.33 5.43
C CYS A 447 28.45 -22.79 5.44
N VAL A 448 28.54 -22.18 6.62
CA VAL A 448 28.30 -20.75 6.80
C VAL A 448 29.54 -20.04 7.33
N GLY A 449 29.96 -19.03 6.60
CA GLY A 449 31.00 -18.10 7.04
C GLY A 449 30.42 -17.07 8.01
N ILE A 450 31.08 -16.87 9.15
CA ILE A 450 30.74 -15.83 10.12
C ILE A 450 31.92 -14.88 10.31
N SER A 451 31.61 -13.58 10.38
CA SER A 451 32.58 -12.57 10.80
C SER A 451 32.61 -12.43 12.33
N TRP A 452 33.07 -11.27 12.79
CA TRP A 452 33.14 -10.84 14.17
C TRP A 452 32.14 -9.71 14.47
N GLY A 453 32.09 -9.27 15.73
CA GLY A 453 31.43 -8.03 16.17
C GLY A 453 30.05 -8.22 16.82
N ARG A 454 29.55 -7.15 17.48
CA ARG A 454 28.29 -7.17 18.26
C ARG A 454 27.06 -7.65 17.48
N SER A 455 26.93 -7.26 16.22
CA SER A 455 25.81 -7.69 15.36
C SER A 455 25.80 -9.20 15.12
N LEU A 456 26.99 -9.83 15.04
CA LEU A 456 27.12 -11.27 14.86
C LEU A 456 26.97 -11.99 16.18
N LEU A 457 27.49 -11.42 17.28
CA LEU A 457 27.24 -11.92 18.63
C LEU A 457 25.74 -12.04 18.90
N ALA A 458 24.97 -10.99 18.62
CA ALA A 458 23.52 -11.01 18.83
C ALA A 458 22.81 -12.09 17.99
N MET A 459 23.24 -12.31 16.73
CA MET A 459 22.74 -13.42 15.91
C MET A 459 23.10 -14.77 16.54
N VAL A 460 24.35 -14.96 16.95
CA VAL A 460 24.85 -16.20 17.58
C VAL A 460 24.11 -16.50 18.89
N GLU A 461 23.85 -15.47 19.70
CA GLU A 461 23.11 -15.59 20.95
C GLU A 461 21.63 -15.92 20.72
N ALA A 462 21.05 -15.44 19.62
CA ALA A 462 19.68 -15.76 19.24
C ALA A 462 19.52 -17.20 18.70
N LEU A 463 20.59 -17.87 18.25
CA LEU A 463 20.55 -19.27 17.78
C LEU A 463 20.24 -20.23 18.95
N ALA A 464 18.96 -20.35 19.31
CA ALA A 464 18.44 -21.35 20.24
C ALA A 464 18.06 -22.64 19.48
N LEU A 465 18.49 -23.79 20.01
CA LEU A 465 18.42 -25.08 19.29
C LEU A 465 17.16 -25.90 19.60
N THR A 466 16.47 -25.58 20.69
CA THR A 466 15.33 -26.34 21.22
C THR A 466 14.13 -26.39 20.28
N GLU A 467 14.00 -25.45 19.34
CA GLU A 467 12.84 -25.38 18.43
C GLU A 467 13.17 -25.78 16.97
N VAL A 468 14.45 -25.93 16.63
CA VAL A 468 14.92 -25.97 15.24
C VAL A 468 14.96 -27.39 14.65
N THR A 469 15.04 -28.43 15.50
CA THR A 469 15.10 -29.84 15.06
C THR A 469 13.89 -30.26 14.23
N LYS A 470 12.70 -29.68 14.50
CA LYS A 470 11.48 -29.94 13.70
C LYS A 470 11.51 -29.29 12.33
N ARG A 471 12.27 -28.21 12.17
CA ARG A 471 12.38 -27.38 10.95
C ARG A 471 13.46 -27.93 10.01
N LEU A 472 14.64 -28.28 10.52
CA LEU A 472 15.78 -28.76 9.73
C LEU A 472 15.82 -30.29 9.57
N ARG A 473 14.76 -30.88 8.99
CA ARG A 473 14.64 -32.36 8.92
C ARG A 473 15.63 -33.03 7.97
N ARG A 474 16.17 -32.28 7.00
CA ARG A 474 17.09 -32.79 5.97
C ARG A 474 18.56 -32.58 6.31
N LEU A 475 18.84 -31.60 7.16
CA LEU A 475 20.20 -31.23 7.49
C LEU A 475 20.88 -32.41 8.19
N LYS A 476 22.09 -32.73 7.74
CA LYS A 476 22.97 -33.76 8.30
C LYS A 476 24.26 -33.16 8.84
N GLU A 477 24.71 -32.05 8.26
CA GLU A 477 25.93 -31.36 8.65
C GLU A 477 25.74 -29.84 8.63
N LEU A 478 26.09 -29.19 9.73
CA LEU A 478 26.14 -27.74 9.88
C LEU A 478 27.58 -27.32 10.21
N THR A 479 28.22 -26.58 9.31
CA THR A 479 29.59 -26.09 9.53
C THR A 479 29.59 -24.58 9.66
N PHE A 480 30.15 -24.06 10.75
CA PHE A 480 30.45 -22.65 10.92
C PHE A 480 31.94 -22.40 10.65
N VAL A 481 32.25 -21.41 9.83
CA VAL A 481 33.63 -21.01 9.53
C VAL A 481 33.87 -19.57 9.98
N ALA A 482 34.74 -19.37 10.97
CA ALA A 482 35.26 -18.04 11.29
C ALA A 482 36.08 -17.52 10.10
N LEU A 483 35.64 -16.43 9.49
CA LEU A 483 36.24 -15.88 8.27
C LEU A 483 37.48 -15.02 8.51
N VAL A 484 37.80 -14.77 9.77
CA VAL A 484 38.97 -13.99 10.17
C VAL A 484 39.69 -14.75 11.28
N HIS A 485 41.01 -14.82 11.15
CA HIS A 485 41.93 -15.22 12.19
C HIS A 485 42.80 -14.01 12.54
N ILE A 486 42.68 -13.55 13.78
CA ILE A 486 43.46 -12.43 14.31
C ILE A 486 44.37 -12.91 15.45
N PRO A 487 45.57 -12.31 15.62
CA PRO A 487 46.38 -12.52 16.81
C PRO A 487 45.59 -12.20 18.09
N PRO A 488 45.90 -12.88 19.22
CA PRO A 488 45.28 -12.56 20.50
C PRO A 488 45.34 -11.06 20.79
N ALA A 489 44.20 -10.47 21.13
CA ALA A 489 44.08 -9.05 21.43
C ALA A 489 43.93 -8.84 22.93
N HIS A 490 44.54 -7.81 23.48
CA HIS A 490 44.38 -7.40 24.88
C HIS A 490 43.11 -6.55 25.11
N SER A 491 42.49 -6.04 24.04
CA SER A 491 41.25 -5.25 24.12
C SER A 491 40.04 -6.13 24.49
N PRO A 492 39.30 -5.81 25.59
CA PRO A 492 38.08 -6.54 25.96
C PRO A 492 37.01 -6.56 24.86
N LEU A 493 36.96 -5.49 24.06
CA LEU A 493 36.01 -5.37 22.94
C LEU A 493 36.28 -6.42 21.84
N LEU A 494 37.55 -6.76 21.59
CA LEU A 494 37.93 -7.83 20.67
C LEU A 494 37.76 -9.20 21.32
N LEU A 495 38.13 -9.36 22.60
CA LEU A 495 38.00 -10.65 23.29
C LEU A 495 36.56 -11.18 23.31
N GLY A 496 35.56 -10.32 23.56
CA GLY A 496 34.15 -10.74 23.61
C GLY A 496 33.47 -10.92 22.25
N THR A 497 34.05 -10.39 21.17
CA THR A 497 33.41 -10.40 19.83
C THR A 497 34.27 -10.98 18.72
N ALA A 498 35.47 -11.49 19.05
CA ALA A 498 36.36 -12.14 18.12
C ALA A 498 35.72 -13.39 17.50
N PRO A 499 36.09 -13.75 16.27
CA PRO A 499 35.54 -14.93 15.60
C PRO A 499 35.70 -16.23 16.41
N SER A 500 36.84 -16.42 17.07
CA SER A 500 37.10 -17.58 17.93
C SER A 500 36.16 -17.65 19.13
N SER A 501 35.91 -16.51 19.77
CA SER A 501 34.94 -16.39 20.88
C SER A 501 33.53 -16.70 20.41
N LEU A 502 33.13 -16.20 19.24
CA LEU A 502 31.82 -16.50 18.65
C LEU A 502 31.64 -18.00 18.32
N LEU A 503 32.67 -18.65 17.76
CA LEU A 503 32.66 -20.10 17.57
C LEU A 503 32.59 -20.84 18.91
N GLY A 504 33.31 -20.37 19.94
CA GLY A 504 33.22 -20.88 21.30
C GLY A 504 31.81 -20.77 21.87
N THR A 505 31.15 -19.62 21.73
CA THR A 505 29.75 -19.41 22.15
C THR A 505 28.80 -20.33 21.40
N LEU A 506 28.99 -20.53 20.09
CA LEU A 506 28.22 -21.50 19.31
C LEU A 506 28.43 -22.91 19.88
N MET A 507 29.68 -23.37 20.01
CA MET A 507 29.99 -24.70 20.54
C MET A 507 29.41 -24.91 21.94
N LEU A 508 29.51 -23.92 22.83
CA LEU A 508 28.88 -23.99 24.15
C LEU A 508 27.37 -24.11 24.06
N ARG A 509 26.69 -23.41 23.14
CA ARG A 509 25.23 -23.54 22.98
C ARG A 509 24.81 -24.88 22.38
N PHE A 510 25.60 -25.40 21.42
CA PHE A 510 25.41 -26.75 20.89
C PHE A 510 25.69 -27.82 21.95
N ASN A 511 26.66 -27.61 22.86
CA ASN A 511 27.09 -28.60 23.85
C ASN A 511 26.38 -28.52 25.22
N ALA A 512 26.05 -27.33 25.72
CA ALA A 512 25.45 -27.10 27.05
C ALA A 512 23.98 -27.55 27.14
N SER A 513 23.37 -27.89 26.01
CA SER A 513 22.19 -28.75 25.99
C SER A 513 22.65 -30.20 26.19
N SER A 514 23.17 -30.52 27.37
CA SER A 514 23.97 -31.73 27.65
C SER A 514 23.19 -33.06 27.67
N ASN A 515 21.89 -33.05 27.38
CA ASN A 515 21.12 -34.24 27.01
C ASN A 515 20.75 -34.31 25.51
N THR A 516 21.12 -33.30 24.71
CA THR A 516 20.50 -33.02 23.41
C THR A 516 21.46 -33.10 22.21
N LEU A 517 22.78 -33.11 22.38
CA LEU A 517 23.70 -33.41 21.26
C LEU A 517 23.52 -34.82 20.70
N ARG A 518 23.12 -35.79 21.54
CA ARG A 518 22.67 -37.12 21.06
C ARG A 518 21.30 -37.09 20.38
N SER A 519 20.60 -35.95 20.36
CA SER A 519 19.25 -35.81 19.80
C SER A 519 19.11 -34.77 18.68
N LEU A 520 20.19 -34.04 18.33
CA LEU A 520 20.19 -33.24 17.10
C LEU A 520 20.30 -34.22 15.92
N PRO A 521 19.47 -34.07 14.87
CA PRO A 521 19.52 -34.95 13.70
C PRO A 521 20.73 -34.68 12.77
N PHE A 522 21.62 -33.74 13.13
CA PHE A 522 22.78 -33.33 12.34
C PHE A 522 24.02 -33.09 13.20
N SER A 523 25.19 -33.26 12.59
CA SER A 523 26.49 -32.87 13.16
C SER A 523 26.71 -31.36 13.05
N VAL A 524 27.43 -30.81 14.02
CA VAL A 524 27.83 -29.40 14.00
C VAL A 524 29.33 -29.32 14.13
N SER A 525 29.99 -28.58 13.23
CA SER A 525 31.43 -28.35 13.26
C SER A 525 31.76 -26.86 13.20
N CYS A 526 32.86 -26.48 13.84
CA CYS A 526 33.39 -25.12 13.82
C CYS A 526 34.82 -25.14 13.30
N LYS A 527 35.12 -24.32 12.28
CA LYS A 527 36.42 -24.20 11.63
C LYS A 527 36.84 -22.73 11.59
N THR A 528 38.14 -22.48 11.46
CA THR A 528 38.67 -21.12 11.25
C THR A 528 39.37 -21.08 9.90
N PHE A 529 39.09 -20.06 9.10
CA PHE A 529 39.77 -19.83 7.84
C PHE A 529 41.26 -19.55 8.07
N ARG A 530 42.10 -20.14 7.24
CA ARG A 530 43.54 -19.86 7.20
C ARG A 530 43.96 -19.57 5.76
N SER A 531 44.87 -18.61 5.58
CA SER A 531 45.26 -18.14 4.25
C SER A 531 46.13 -19.12 3.47
N ASP A 532 46.74 -20.08 4.15
CA ASP A 532 47.53 -21.19 3.58
C ASP A 532 46.67 -22.36 3.10
N GLU A 533 45.37 -22.37 3.42
CA GLU A 533 44.42 -23.40 3.00
C GLU A 533 43.52 -22.90 1.84
N PRO A 534 43.02 -23.80 0.98
CA PRO A 534 42.02 -23.45 -0.01
C PRO A 534 40.79 -22.78 0.63
N ALA A 535 40.31 -21.70 0.01
CA ALA A 535 39.14 -20.99 0.51
C ALA A 535 37.93 -21.95 0.62
N PRO A 536 37.22 -21.98 1.76
CA PRO A 536 36.13 -22.91 1.99
C PRO A 536 34.99 -22.69 0.99
N LEU A 537 34.32 -23.77 0.62
CA LEU A 537 33.07 -23.71 -0.14
C LEU A 537 31.95 -23.30 0.81
N LEU A 538 31.67 -21.99 0.84
CA LEU A 538 30.62 -21.41 1.68
C LEU A 538 29.29 -21.36 0.93
N ASP A 539 28.23 -21.78 1.62
CA ASP A 539 26.85 -21.64 1.19
C ASP A 539 26.28 -20.25 1.45
N ALA A 540 26.71 -19.64 2.55
CA ALA A 540 26.29 -18.32 3.00
C ALA A 540 27.40 -17.64 3.80
N VAL A 541 27.38 -16.30 3.83
CA VAL A 541 28.21 -15.50 4.72
C VAL A 541 27.33 -14.55 5.52
N PHE A 542 27.53 -14.48 6.83
CA PHE A 542 26.97 -13.46 7.70
C PHE A 542 28.11 -12.60 8.23
N THR A 543 28.02 -11.30 7.98
CA THR A 543 29.09 -10.38 8.34
C THR A 543 28.57 -9.03 8.84
N GLY A 544 29.33 -8.41 9.73
CA GLY A 544 29.15 -7.02 10.09
C GLY A 544 29.74 -6.09 9.03
N ILE A 545 29.44 -4.81 9.17
CA ILE A 545 30.13 -3.73 8.46
C ILE A 545 30.53 -2.65 9.48
N GLY A 546 31.80 -2.27 9.45
CA GLY A 546 32.37 -1.22 10.28
C GLY A 546 32.47 0.11 9.54
N ILE A 547 32.44 1.20 10.31
CA ILE A 547 32.75 2.56 9.86
C ILE A 547 33.98 3.07 10.60
N PHE A 548 34.76 3.91 9.91
CA PHE A 548 35.89 4.62 10.51
C PHE A 548 35.41 5.89 11.20
N GLY A 549 35.94 6.17 12.40
CA GLY A 549 35.70 7.41 13.13
C GLY A 549 34.77 7.32 14.35
N THR A 550 34.01 6.24 14.54
CA THR A 550 33.15 6.05 15.73
C THR A 550 33.67 5.01 16.72
N GLY A 551 34.75 4.29 16.38
CA GLY A 551 35.41 3.35 17.27
C GLY A 551 36.93 3.37 17.08
N LYS A 552 37.67 3.56 18.18
CA LYS A 552 39.14 3.44 18.22
C LYS A 552 39.62 2.00 18.09
N LEU A 553 38.76 1.02 17.80
CA LEU A 553 39.10 -0.41 17.90
C LEU A 553 40.16 -0.84 16.88
N ILE A 554 39.97 -0.50 15.59
CA ILE A 554 40.95 -0.84 14.55
C ILE A 554 42.25 -0.08 14.75
N GLU A 555 42.17 1.19 15.17
CA GLU A 555 43.36 2.00 15.48
C GLU A 555 44.13 1.43 16.68
N ALA A 556 43.44 1.14 17.78
CA ALA A 556 44.02 0.54 18.98
C ALA A 556 44.63 -0.84 18.68
N TYR A 557 43.93 -1.68 17.93
CA TYR A 557 44.44 -2.99 17.56
C TYR A 557 45.62 -2.91 16.61
N SER A 558 45.60 -1.97 15.65
CA SER A 558 46.76 -1.72 14.79
C SER A 558 47.98 -1.27 15.60
N HIS A 559 47.78 -0.41 16.60
CA HIS A 559 48.84 0.05 17.50
C HIS A 559 49.39 -1.10 18.35
N GLU A 560 48.52 -1.96 18.90
CA GLU A 560 48.90 -3.17 19.64
C GLU A 560 49.77 -4.10 18.78
N LEU A 561 49.46 -4.22 17.49
CA LEU A 561 50.26 -4.99 16.54
C LEU A 561 51.51 -4.23 16.03
N GLY A 562 51.78 -3.02 16.49
CA GLY A 562 52.90 -2.18 16.03
C GLY A 562 52.78 -1.73 14.57
N LEU A 563 51.56 -1.61 14.05
CA LEU A 563 51.25 -1.26 12.67
C LEU A 563 50.74 0.18 12.56
N LYS A 564 51.17 0.89 11.50
CA LYS A 564 50.61 2.20 11.12
C LYS A 564 49.56 2.01 10.04
N VAL A 565 48.30 2.09 10.42
CA VAL A 565 47.17 1.96 9.51
C VAL A 565 46.62 3.36 9.17
N GLU A 566 46.86 3.84 7.94
CA GLU A 566 46.40 5.17 7.50
C GLU A 566 44.93 5.14 7.04
N THR A 567 44.03 5.64 7.88
CA THR A 567 42.57 5.44 7.76
C THR A 567 41.81 6.54 7.00
N ARG A 568 42.45 7.67 6.68
CA ARG A 568 41.80 8.88 6.12
C ARG A 568 41.11 8.66 4.76
N LYS A 569 41.45 7.60 4.03
CA LYS A 569 40.92 7.30 2.68
C LYS A 569 39.77 6.29 2.69
N TRP A 570 39.40 5.74 3.83
CA TRP A 570 38.50 4.59 3.92
C TRP A 570 37.07 5.01 4.25
N GLN A 571 36.11 4.30 3.68
CA GLN A 571 34.69 4.54 3.94
C GLN A 571 34.10 3.48 4.87
N GLY A 572 34.63 2.25 4.85
CA GLY A 572 34.18 1.18 5.74
C GLY A 572 35.09 -0.03 5.70
N GLU A 573 34.78 -1.00 6.55
CA GLU A 573 35.49 -2.28 6.64
C GLU A 573 34.53 -3.46 6.74
N MET A 574 34.98 -4.60 6.23
CA MET A 574 34.38 -5.91 6.40
C MET A 574 35.52 -6.91 6.56
N LEU A 575 35.40 -7.85 7.51
CA LEU A 575 36.42 -8.88 7.74
C LEU A 575 37.82 -8.29 8.00
N PHE A 576 37.92 -7.12 8.66
CA PHE A 576 39.17 -6.37 8.85
C PHE A 576 39.83 -5.88 7.55
N GLN A 577 39.16 -5.98 6.41
CA GLN A 577 39.62 -5.44 5.12
C GLN A 577 38.82 -4.19 4.77
N PHE A 578 39.47 -3.27 4.05
CA PHE A 578 38.99 -1.90 3.89
C PHE A 578 38.58 -1.57 2.47
N PHE A 579 37.63 -0.66 2.32
CA PHE A 579 37.23 -0.11 1.02
C PHE A 579 36.97 1.38 1.11
N ASP A 580 37.19 2.08 -0.01
CA ASP A 580 36.99 3.51 -0.11
C ASP A 580 35.55 3.89 -0.50
N ARG A 581 35.28 5.20 -0.62
CA ARG A 581 33.95 5.74 -1.01
C ARG A 581 33.45 5.24 -2.35
N LYS A 582 34.35 4.90 -3.28
CA LYS A 582 34.02 4.41 -4.61
C LYS A 582 33.81 2.90 -4.62
N GLY A 583 33.99 2.22 -3.49
CA GLY A 583 33.93 0.75 -3.38
C GLY A 583 35.22 0.08 -3.86
N ARG A 584 36.32 0.81 -4.02
CA ARG A 584 37.62 0.19 -4.36
C ARG A 584 38.15 -0.51 -3.12
N LEU A 585 38.59 -1.75 -3.28
CA LEU A 585 39.25 -2.51 -2.21
C LEU A 585 40.63 -1.90 -1.95
N MET A 586 40.98 -1.75 -0.68
CA MET A 586 42.27 -1.19 -0.26
C MET A 586 43.28 -2.32 -0.03
N PRO A 587 44.59 -2.05 -0.24
CA PRO A 587 45.63 -3.04 0.02
C PRO A 587 45.68 -3.43 1.51
N ASP A 588 46.21 -4.63 1.78
CA ASP A 588 46.41 -5.11 3.14
C ASP A 588 47.29 -4.14 3.94
N ARG A 589 46.82 -3.75 5.12
CA ARG A 589 47.57 -2.92 6.08
C ARG A 589 47.94 -3.68 7.34
N TRP A 590 47.60 -4.96 7.42
CA TRP A 590 47.92 -5.83 8.54
C TRP A 590 49.28 -6.51 8.40
N ASN A 591 49.96 -6.34 7.25
CA ASN A 591 51.27 -6.95 6.94
C ASN A 591 51.25 -8.48 7.16
N GLY A 592 50.15 -9.13 6.73
CA GLY A 592 49.92 -10.56 6.92
C GLY A 592 49.61 -11.02 8.35
N LYS A 593 49.59 -10.11 9.35
CA LYS A 593 49.28 -10.48 10.74
C LYS A 593 47.81 -10.86 10.93
N VAL A 594 46.90 -10.26 10.17
CA VAL A 594 45.48 -10.63 10.16
C VAL A 594 45.20 -11.46 8.92
N GLN A 595 44.75 -12.69 9.13
CA GLN A 595 44.32 -13.56 8.02
C GLN A 595 42.81 -13.45 7.90
N ALA A 596 42.32 -12.99 6.75
CA ALA A 596 40.90 -12.85 6.50
C ALA A 596 40.54 -13.42 5.14
N LEU A 597 39.34 -13.97 5.02
CA LEU A 597 38.83 -14.39 3.72
C LEU A 597 38.83 -13.17 2.78
N PRO A 598 39.49 -13.22 1.61
CA PRO A 598 39.61 -12.06 0.73
C PRO A 598 38.24 -11.50 0.34
N LEU A 599 38.08 -10.17 0.34
CA LEU A 599 36.82 -9.53 -0.08
C LEU A 599 36.42 -9.88 -1.52
N THR A 600 37.39 -10.21 -2.39
CA THR A 600 37.13 -10.72 -3.74
C THR A 600 36.36 -12.04 -3.74
N LYS A 601 36.49 -12.86 -2.68
CA LYS A 601 35.67 -14.07 -2.52
C LYS A 601 34.22 -13.74 -2.22
N LEU A 602 33.95 -12.67 -1.46
CA LEU A 602 32.59 -12.18 -1.24
C LEU A 602 31.97 -11.68 -2.56
N GLN A 603 32.75 -10.96 -3.38
CA GLN A 603 32.31 -10.53 -4.72
C GLN A 603 31.95 -11.74 -5.60
N GLN A 604 32.79 -12.78 -5.60
CA GLN A 604 32.50 -14.03 -6.31
C GLN A 604 31.19 -14.67 -5.82
N MET A 605 31.00 -14.80 -4.50
CA MET A 605 29.77 -15.36 -3.95
C MET A 605 28.53 -14.55 -4.33
N VAL A 606 28.62 -13.21 -4.31
CA VAL A 606 27.54 -12.32 -4.74
C VAL A 606 27.22 -12.51 -6.23
N ALA A 607 28.23 -12.63 -7.08
CA ALA A 607 28.08 -12.90 -8.52
C ALA A 607 27.45 -14.27 -8.81
N GLU A 608 27.83 -15.30 -8.05
CA GLU A 608 27.20 -16.64 -8.06
C GLU A 608 25.77 -16.61 -7.47
N GLY A 609 25.37 -15.49 -6.88
CA GLY A 609 24.05 -15.32 -6.29
C GLY A 609 23.87 -16.02 -4.95
N LYS A 610 24.97 -16.42 -4.29
CA LYS A 610 24.98 -16.95 -2.92
C LYS A 610 24.72 -15.83 -1.91
N PRO A 611 24.03 -16.11 -0.80
CA PRO A 611 23.72 -15.10 0.21
C PRO A 611 24.99 -14.62 0.92
N VAL A 612 25.32 -13.36 0.73
CA VAL A 612 26.28 -12.62 1.57
C VAL A 612 25.48 -11.55 2.30
N VAL A 613 25.31 -11.75 3.60
CA VAL A 613 24.39 -11.04 4.48
C VAL A 613 25.15 -10.06 5.34
N VAL A 614 24.86 -8.77 5.18
CA VAL A 614 25.36 -7.73 6.09
C VAL A 614 24.34 -7.48 7.19
N ILE A 615 24.77 -7.62 8.45
CA ILE A 615 24.00 -7.29 9.65
C ILE A 615 24.52 -5.97 10.20
N ALA A 616 23.70 -4.93 10.19
CA ALA A 616 24.14 -3.57 10.54
C ALA A 616 23.02 -2.73 11.14
N ARG A 617 23.34 -1.89 12.12
CA ARG A 617 22.42 -0.89 12.68
C ARG A 617 23.03 0.50 12.66
N SER A 618 22.18 1.51 12.88
CA SER A 618 22.50 2.93 12.93
C SER A 618 22.73 3.58 11.56
N GLU A 619 22.12 4.74 11.36
CA GLU A 619 22.24 5.56 10.16
C GLU A 619 23.68 5.96 9.81
N GLN A 620 24.58 6.03 10.80
CA GLN A 620 26.00 6.38 10.60
C GLN A 620 26.70 5.40 9.65
N LYS A 621 26.22 4.16 9.55
CA LYS A 621 26.78 3.12 8.67
C LYS A 621 26.33 3.25 7.21
N ALA A 622 25.40 4.15 6.88
CA ALA A 622 24.81 4.22 5.55
C ALA A 622 25.84 4.42 4.42
N GLN A 623 26.87 5.23 4.64
CA GLN A 623 27.90 5.47 3.61
C GLN A 623 28.81 4.26 3.40
N ALA A 624 29.15 3.52 4.46
CA ALA A 624 29.89 2.26 4.33
C ALA A 624 29.07 1.21 3.59
N VAL A 625 27.79 1.05 3.94
CA VAL A 625 26.89 0.10 3.27
C VAL A 625 26.74 0.43 1.79
N ARG A 626 26.63 1.71 1.42
CA ARG A 626 26.64 2.14 0.00
C ARG A 626 27.92 1.77 -0.71
N ALA A 627 29.08 2.04 -0.10
CA ALA A 627 30.37 1.72 -0.71
C ALA A 627 30.55 0.20 -0.88
N ALA A 628 30.15 -0.59 0.11
CA ALA A 628 30.19 -2.05 0.05
C ALA A 628 29.24 -2.62 -1.01
N HIS A 629 28.07 -2.01 -1.20
CA HIS A 629 27.13 -2.40 -2.27
C HIS A 629 27.69 -2.09 -3.67
N ARG A 630 28.29 -0.92 -3.87
CA ARG A 630 29.02 -0.58 -5.12
C ARG A 630 30.14 -1.55 -5.41
N ALA A 631 30.82 -2.00 -4.36
CA ALA A 631 31.88 -3.00 -4.43
C ALA A 631 31.35 -4.45 -4.61
N GLN A 632 30.03 -4.66 -4.67
CA GLN A 632 29.39 -5.97 -4.77
C GLN A 632 29.80 -6.94 -3.65
N LEU A 633 30.02 -6.42 -2.43
CA LEU A 633 30.46 -7.22 -1.28
C LEU A 633 29.31 -7.94 -0.56
N PHE A 634 28.06 -7.61 -0.86
CA PHE A 634 26.90 -8.27 -0.29
C PHE A 634 25.70 -8.21 -1.23
N ASN A 635 24.73 -9.09 -1.02
CA ASN A 635 23.44 -9.07 -1.71
C ASN A 635 22.25 -9.25 -0.77
N CYS A 636 22.47 -9.38 0.54
CA CYS A 636 21.43 -9.47 1.54
C CYS A 636 21.69 -8.50 2.70
N LEU A 637 20.63 -7.94 3.29
CA LEU A 637 20.71 -7.03 4.44
C LEU A 637 19.81 -7.47 5.60
N VAL A 638 20.32 -7.32 6.82
CA VAL A 638 19.53 -7.30 8.07
C VAL A 638 19.88 -6.00 8.79
N VAL A 639 18.93 -5.06 8.81
CA VAL A 639 19.19 -3.70 9.30
C VAL A 639 18.06 -3.16 10.17
N ASP A 640 18.33 -2.12 10.95
CA ASP A 640 17.28 -1.40 11.66
C ASP A 640 16.62 -0.32 10.80
N ARG A 641 15.46 0.17 11.24
CA ARG A 641 14.63 1.16 10.54
C ARG A 641 15.41 2.44 10.23
N SER A 642 16.25 2.92 11.15
CA SER A 642 17.06 4.13 10.98
C SER A 642 18.04 4.01 9.81
N LEU A 643 18.80 2.90 9.76
CA LEU A 643 19.71 2.63 8.66
C LEU A 643 18.95 2.40 7.35
N ALA A 644 17.85 1.64 7.36
CA ALA A 644 17.03 1.43 6.16
C ALA A 644 16.52 2.74 5.54
N LYS A 645 15.98 3.65 6.35
CA LYS A 645 15.57 5.00 5.92
C LYS A 645 16.75 5.79 5.38
N ALA A 646 17.88 5.78 6.09
CA ALA A 646 19.08 6.50 5.68
C ALA A 646 19.59 6.00 4.32
N LEU A 647 19.53 4.68 4.04
CA LEU A 647 19.94 4.09 2.76
C LEU A 647 19.07 4.57 1.60
N LEU A 648 17.74 4.61 1.77
CA LEU A 648 16.78 5.06 0.75
C LEU A 648 16.83 6.58 0.50
N ALA A 649 17.05 7.40 1.53
CA ALA A 649 17.10 8.86 1.39
C ALA A 649 18.24 9.35 0.47
N GLY A 650 19.35 8.60 0.39
CA GLY A 650 20.49 8.94 -0.47
C GLY A 650 20.31 8.67 -1.95
N ASN A 651 19.20 8.04 -2.37
CA ASN A 651 18.86 7.81 -3.78
C ASN A 651 17.90 8.87 -4.36
N VAL A 652 17.45 9.83 -3.53
CA VAL A 652 16.79 11.03 -4.04
C VAL A 652 17.90 11.92 -4.61
N ARG A 653 17.95 12.06 -5.95
CA ARG A 653 18.59 13.24 -6.55
C ARG A 653 17.91 14.44 -5.92
N ARG A 654 18.55 15.07 -4.94
CA ARG A 654 18.06 16.35 -4.41
C ARG A 654 17.98 17.30 -5.61
N PRO A 655 16.84 17.96 -5.88
CA PRO A 655 16.86 19.14 -6.72
C PRO A 655 17.86 20.09 -6.05
N PHE A 656 18.75 20.67 -6.85
CA PHE A 656 19.75 21.62 -6.39
C PHE A 656 19.07 22.68 -5.53
N SER A 657 19.20 22.59 -4.21
CA SER A 657 18.91 23.72 -3.33
C SER A 657 20.04 24.70 -3.56
N CYS A 658 19.77 25.76 -4.33
CA CYS A 658 20.66 26.90 -4.48
C CYS A 658 21.15 27.31 -3.09
N GLY A 659 22.46 27.25 -2.89
CA GLY A 659 23.10 27.71 -1.68
C GLY A 659 22.77 29.19 -1.49
N ARG A 660 22.35 29.54 -0.28
CA ARG A 660 22.49 30.92 0.22
C ARG A 660 23.98 31.19 0.31
N GLY A 661 24.52 31.82 -0.74
CA GLY A 661 25.81 32.47 -0.73
C GLY A 661 25.60 33.96 -0.46
N SER A 662 26.11 34.40 0.67
CA SER A 662 26.36 35.79 1.06
C SER A 662 26.95 36.63 -0.08
N GLY A 663 26.48 37.87 -0.20
CA GLY A 663 26.94 38.84 -1.20
C GLY A 663 28.31 39.46 -0.93
N ALA A 664 28.74 40.24 -1.93
CA ALA A 664 29.92 41.11 -2.06
C ALA A 664 31.26 40.37 -2.31
N THR A 665 32.10 40.68 -3.31
CA THR A 665 32.23 41.83 -4.22
C THR A 665 33.23 41.48 -5.34
N GLU A 666 32.98 41.97 -6.56
CA GLU A 666 33.89 42.40 -7.64
C GLU A 666 35.18 41.63 -8.00
N ARG A 667 35.29 41.19 -9.27
CA ARG A 667 36.19 41.76 -10.30
C ARG A 667 36.19 40.94 -11.61
N GLY A 668 35.80 41.61 -12.70
CA GLY A 668 36.66 41.79 -13.88
C GLY A 668 36.82 40.66 -14.93
N LYS A 669 36.17 40.90 -16.08
CA LYS A 669 36.66 40.75 -17.48
C LYS A 669 36.63 39.38 -18.20
N ARG A 670 35.74 39.38 -19.21
CA ARG A 670 35.92 39.20 -20.67
C ARG A 670 36.06 37.79 -21.29
N ASP A 671 35.06 37.56 -22.14
CA ASP A 671 35.11 37.17 -23.57
C ASP A 671 35.06 35.70 -24.00
N LYS A 672 34.23 35.55 -25.06
CA LYS A 672 34.03 34.45 -26.03
C LYS A 672 33.05 33.37 -25.58
N GLY A 673 31.95 33.06 -26.28
CA GLY A 673 31.44 33.47 -27.59
C GLY A 673 30.17 32.65 -27.91
N CYS A 674 29.41 33.13 -28.91
CA CYS A 674 28.22 32.53 -29.54
C CYS A 674 28.16 30.99 -29.52
N GLY A 675 27.02 30.32 -29.41
CA GLY A 675 25.61 30.71 -29.44
C GLY A 675 24.79 29.48 -29.84
N ALA A 676 23.52 29.40 -29.44
CA ALA A 676 22.47 28.62 -30.10
C ALA A 676 21.13 28.89 -29.41
N ARG A 677 20.08 28.84 -30.23
CA ARG A 677 18.69 29.19 -29.94
C ARG A 677 18.04 28.11 -29.06
N ASP A 678 17.46 28.51 -27.93
CA ASP A 678 16.49 27.70 -27.19
C ASP A 678 15.08 28.22 -27.49
N THR A 679 14.32 27.41 -28.23
CA THR A 679 12.87 27.50 -28.31
C THR A 679 12.28 26.83 -27.07
N ALA A 680 11.68 27.64 -26.21
CA ALA A 680 10.89 27.20 -25.07
C ALA A 680 9.67 26.40 -25.56
N LEU A 681 9.51 25.17 -25.05
CA LEU A 681 8.25 24.46 -25.03
C LEU A 681 7.90 24.17 -23.59
N ASP A 682 6.77 24.75 -23.24
CA ASP A 682 6.06 24.75 -21.98
C ASP A 682 5.54 23.35 -21.66
N THR A 683 5.86 22.82 -20.49
CA THR A 683 5.22 21.61 -19.93
C THR A 683 4.91 21.86 -18.46
N SER A 684 3.92 22.71 -18.22
CA SER A 684 3.04 22.61 -17.06
C SER A 684 1.87 21.71 -17.44
N ASP A 685 1.76 20.54 -16.82
CA ASP A 685 0.51 19.97 -16.31
C ASP A 685 0.68 18.49 -15.97
N ILE A 686 -0.08 18.07 -14.96
CA ILE A 686 -0.27 16.72 -14.41
C ILE A 686 0.50 16.47 -13.09
N LEU A 687 -0.15 16.87 -11.99
CA LEU A 687 -0.25 16.08 -10.76
C LEU A 687 -1.70 16.05 -10.27
#